data_AF-A0A358Y161-F1
#
_entry.id   AF-A0A358Y161-F1
#
_cell.length_a   1.000
_cell.length_b   1.000
_cell.length_c   1.000
_cell.angle_alpha   90.00
_cell.angle_beta   90.00
_cell.angle_gamma   90.00
#
_symmetry.space_group_name_H-M   'P 1'
#
loop_
_entity.id
_entity.type
_entity.pdbx_description
1 polymer ?
#
loop_
_entity_poly.entity_id
_entity_poly.type
_entity_poly.pdbx_seq_one_letter_code
_entity_poly.pdbx_strand_id
1 'polypeptide(L)'
;MLYIKQALRSYLGQSLRTILQSHELFLMLCLFCVMYSAHGQAPIDVNDQVLKTVMREADFFSLKGGDPPVYRGYKVDAESEDSKLIGYLFETSDYPPEEVGYSAPIDALVGVDLQGTLTGVKVLHYIESYKSIRGDFINSEYFPQQFFRKNIMEDFRVGRDIDGISRATITSWAVARGIRDAARKMARSYLPNSDYVASTSGESAALRAYKAQSWDDMIESGLVKEMLVIQPDLTELYLSLAFIGHDGLGELMVGTDDYSRADRDASNRSSEGKMLLVGIDGNSSQPFRQERMAIKQGDEIYPVERRRFVYAGSADAGKIKDRTRFAGAISLMPELDLALPFSILYSTEGVVGEFGGIHETEYKVPELALALSGGGPITPELVSPKKGSVAKFQYPEESVWREMLDSTRMSEVLTVLFICVLVFTAFVMKKEMLRWLALTLTLFYLGWMDGGFVSVSHITNGIKLGPSLFLNDLPLLIVIVFTVVTALLWGRIFCSSLCPFGALQDFITRIVPKQFRYHVSPATHDLAIYIKYAILAFLIMMALIYSDLSLFQYFEPFGTVFYFSRSIVLWIIAAGFLVGAVFIPRFYCRYACPLGASLGVVSLVSPFRIKRVQQCNVCKVCEQACPTGAIRGPTIDFKECVRCDICDYKLIAKAGVCKHDIETVKVRVKRWDEAIA
;
A
#
# COMPACT_ATOMS: atom_id res chain seq x y z
N MET A 1 -22.81 8.36 -52.07
CA MET A 1 -22.70 7.87 -50.67
C MET A 1 -22.67 6.34 -50.53
N LEU A 2 -23.35 5.56 -51.39
CA LEU A 2 -23.25 4.09 -51.42
C LEU A 2 -21.94 3.55 -52.01
N TYR A 3 -21.39 4.19 -53.05
CA TYR A 3 -20.14 3.78 -53.69
C TYR A 3 -18.90 3.89 -52.77
N ILE A 4 -18.86 4.92 -51.92
CA ILE A 4 -17.78 5.13 -50.94
C ILE A 4 -17.83 4.08 -49.82
N LYS A 5 -19.03 3.65 -49.40
CA LYS A 5 -19.22 2.55 -48.42
C LYS A 5 -18.74 1.21 -48.95
N GLN A 6 -18.87 0.93 -50.24
CA GLN A 6 -18.44 -0.33 -50.85
C GLN A 6 -16.92 -0.36 -51.07
N ALA A 7 -16.33 0.77 -51.51
CA ALA A 7 -14.89 0.91 -51.65
C ALA A 7 -14.16 0.77 -50.30
N LEU A 8 -14.61 1.46 -49.24
CA LEU A 8 -14.03 1.35 -47.90
C LEU A 8 -14.11 -0.08 -47.31
N ARG A 9 -15.20 -0.81 -47.58
CA ARG A 9 -15.37 -2.19 -47.08
C ARG A 9 -14.45 -3.19 -47.79
N SER A 10 -14.14 -2.95 -49.07
CA SER A 10 -13.19 -3.77 -49.83
C SER A 10 -11.73 -3.45 -49.46
N TYR A 11 -11.40 -2.16 -49.24
CA TYR A 11 -10.04 -1.72 -48.94
C TYR A 11 -9.63 -2.04 -47.49
N LEU A 12 -10.52 -1.86 -46.50
CA LEU A 12 -10.27 -2.27 -45.11
C LEU A 12 -10.33 -3.79 -44.92
N GLY A 13 -11.12 -4.50 -45.74
CA GLY A 13 -11.23 -5.96 -45.67
C GLY A 13 -10.03 -6.71 -46.25
N GLN A 14 -9.38 -6.13 -47.28
CA GLN A 14 -8.14 -6.67 -47.83
C GLN A 14 -6.92 -6.30 -46.99
N SER A 15 -6.78 -5.06 -46.51
CA SER A 15 -5.56 -4.66 -45.79
C SER A 15 -5.44 -5.26 -44.37
N LEU A 16 -6.56 -5.52 -43.66
CA LEU A 16 -6.51 -6.23 -42.38
C LEU A 16 -6.17 -7.71 -42.52
N ARG A 17 -6.51 -8.37 -43.65
CA ARG A 17 -6.13 -9.78 -43.87
C ARG A 17 -4.65 -9.93 -44.18
N THR A 18 -4.04 -8.96 -44.86
CA THR A 18 -2.60 -8.98 -45.14
C THR A 18 -1.76 -8.68 -43.89
N ILE A 19 -2.26 -7.81 -42.99
CA ILE A 19 -1.58 -7.50 -41.72
C ILE A 19 -1.70 -8.65 -40.70
N LEU A 20 -2.80 -9.41 -40.70
CA LEU A 20 -2.97 -10.58 -39.82
C LEU A 20 -2.23 -11.85 -40.27
N GLN A 21 -1.70 -11.90 -41.50
CA GLN A 21 -1.00 -13.10 -42.01
C GLN A 21 0.52 -13.08 -41.85
N SER A 22 1.13 -11.94 -41.51
CA SER A 22 2.56 -11.86 -41.22
C SER A 22 2.81 -11.97 -39.72
N HIS A 23 2.68 -13.19 -39.17
CA HIS A 23 3.08 -13.50 -37.79
C HIS A 23 4.51 -13.01 -37.48
N GLU A 24 5.40 -13.05 -38.47
CA GLU A 24 6.79 -12.59 -38.40
C GLU A 24 6.92 -11.08 -38.22
N LEU A 25 6.06 -10.27 -38.86
CA LEU A 25 6.16 -8.81 -38.81
C LEU A 25 5.61 -8.24 -37.50
N PHE A 26 4.55 -8.85 -36.95
CA PHE A 26 4.04 -8.51 -35.61
C PHE A 26 5.01 -8.98 -34.53
N LEU A 27 5.61 -10.18 -34.66
CA LEU A 27 6.67 -10.61 -33.76
C LEU A 27 7.88 -9.69 -33.84
N MET A 28 8.31 -9.29 -35.04
CA MET A 28 9.42 -8.34 -35.21
C MET A 28 9.10 -6.96 -34.65
N LEU A 29 7.89 -6.42 -34.85
CA LEU A 29 7.52 -5.12 -34.26
C LEU A 29 7.42 -5.20 -32.73
N CYS A 30 6.89 -6.29 -32.18
CA CYS A 30 6.86 -6.54 -30.74
C CYS A 30 8.28 -6.74 -30.19
N LEU A 31 9.15 -7.49 -30.86
CA LEU A 31 10.57 -7.63 -30.50
C LEU A 31 11.30 -6.28 -30.60
N PHE A 32 11.04 -5.49 -31.64
CA PHE A 32 11.67 -4.18 -31.85
C PHE A 32 11.21 -3.17 -30.80
N CYS A 33 9.92 -3.17 -30.42
CA CYS A 33 9.41 -2.37 -29.31
C CYS A 33 9.95 -2.84 -27.94
N VAL A 34 10.15 -4.15 -27.74
CA VAL A 34 10.81 -4.70 -26.54
C VAL A 34 12.29 -4.32 -26.51
N MET A 35 12.99 -4.33 -27.65
CA MET A 35 14.39 -3.94 -27.76
C MET A 35 14.60 -2.42 -27.57
N TYR A 36 13.66 -1.57 -28.01
CA TYR A 36 13.75 -0.12 -27.85
C TYR A 36 13.35 0.39 -26.45
N SER A 37 12.64 -0.43 -25.66
CA SER A 37 12.21 -0.05 -24.30
C SER A 37 13.25 -0.37 -23.21
N ALA A 38 14.39 -0.95 -23.57
CA ALA A 38 15.39 -1.47 -22.64
C ALA A 38 16.71 -0.70 -22.66
N HIS A 39 16.69 0.63 -22.79
CA HIS A 39 17.85 1.48 -22.47
C HIS A 39 17.67 2.10 -21.07
N GLY A 40 17.47 1.24 -20.07
CA GLY A 40 17.81 1.58 -18.69
C GLY A 40 19.32 1.42 -18.54
N GLN A 41 19.99 2.38 -17.90
CA GLN A 41 21.41 2.25 -17.57
C GLN A 41 21.65 0.92 -16.83
N ALA A 42 22.61 0.12 -17.31
CA ALA A 42 23.04 -1.07 -16.58
C ALA A 42 23.47 -0.65 -15.16
N PRO A 43 23.13 -1.43 -14.12
CA PRO A 43 23.63 -1.20 -12.76
C PRO A 43 25.15 -0.97 -12.80
N ILE A 44 25.66 -0.03 -11.99
CA ILE A 44 27.11 0.12 -11.85
C ILE A 44 27.61 -1.11 -11.10
N ASP A 45 28.29 -2.01 -11.81
CA ASP A 45 28.93 -3.17 -11.18
C ASP A 45 30.03 -2.71 -10.21
N VAL A 46 29.99 -3.22 -8.98
CA VAL A 46 30.97 -2.89 -7.96
C VAL A 46 32.28 -3.60 -8.28
N ASN A 47 33.27 -2.82 -8.73
CA ASN A 47 34.64 -3.26 -8.96
C ASN A 47 35.62 -2.46 -8.08
N ASP A 48 36.89 -2.86 -8.07
CA ASP A 48 37.94 -2.21 -7.27
C ASP A 48 38.08 -0.71 -7.52
N GLN A 49 37.81 -0.24 -8.75
CA GLN A 49 37.84 1.19 -9.06
C GLN A 49 36.72 1.93 -8.33
N VAL A 50 35.50 1.39 -8.34
CA VAL A 50 34.34 1.96 -7.64
C VAL A 50 34.57 1.92 -6.12
N LEU A 51 35.04 0.80 -5.57
CA LEU A 51 35.41 0.69 -4.14
C LEU A 51 36.44 1.76 -3.74
N LYS A 52 37.47 1.98 -4.58
CA LYS A 52 38.49 3.01 -4.34
C LYS A 52 37.95 4.43 -4.42
N THR A 53 36.88 4.70 -5.19
CA THR A 53 36.24 6.04 -5.19
C THR A 53 35.56 6.36 -3.87
N VAL A 54 35.02 5.34 -3.19
CA VAL A 54 34.30 5.45 -1.92
C VAL A 54 35.27 5.43 -0.74
N MET A 55 36.27 4.56 -0.73
CA MET A 55 37.30 4.48 0.31
C MET A 55 38.70 4.65 -0.28
N ARG A 56 39.10 5.92 -0.48
CA ARG A 56 40.35 6.28 -1.16
C ARG A 56 41.61 5.82 -0.41
N GLU A 57 41.53 5.72 0.91
CA GLU A 57 42.67 5.39 1.77
C GLU A 57 43.04 3.90 1.80
N ALA A 58 42.17 3.01 1.31
CA ALA A 58 42.42 1.56 1.28
C ALA A 58 43.25 1.17 0.05
N ASP A 59 44.37 0.48 0.22
CA ASP A 59 45.24 0.02 -0.85
C ASP A 59 44.66 -1.15 -1.64
N PHE A 60 43.96 -2.06 -0.95
CA PHE A 60 43.25 -3.18 -1.57
C PHE A 60 41.98 -3.57 -0.76
N PHE A 61 41.11 -4.36 -1.39
CA PHE A 61 39.81 -4.75 -0.84
C PHE A 61 39.65 -6.28 -0.79
N SER A 62 38.89 -6.78 0.19
CA SER A 62 38.47 -8.19 0.20
C SER A 62 37.34 -8.43 -0.81
N LEU A 63 37.13 -9.69 -1.17
CA LEU A 63 35.85 -10.12 -1.76
C LEU A 63 34.69 -9.84 -0.78
N LYS A 64 33.51 -9.58 -1.34
CA LYS A 64 32.27 -9.40 -0.58
C LYS A 64 31.98 -10.66 0.24
N GLY A 65 31.79 -10.53 1.54
CA GLY A 65 31.46 -11.66 2.39
C GLY A 65 31.15 -11.28 3.85
N GLY A 66 30.74 -12.27 4.62
CA GLY A 66 30.21 -12.08 5.98
C GLY A 66 28.67 -11.96 6.00
N ASP A 67 28.11 -11.78 7.20
CA ASP A 67 26.66 -11.65 7.42
C ASP A 67 26.39 -10.53 8.45
N PRO A 68 25.84 -9.37 8.05
CA PRO A 68 25.47 -8.97 6.68
C PRO A 68 26.70 -8.78 5.78
N PRO A 69 26.58 -8.85 4.45
CA PRO A 69 27.73 -8.90 3.54
C PRO A 69 28.46 -7.54 3.43
N VAL A 70 29.81 -7.58 3.53
CA VAL A 70 30.66 -6.39 3.45
C VAL A 70 31.93 -6.64 2.63
N TYR A 71 32.50 -5.56 2.11
CA TYR A 71 33.88 -5.50 1.63
C TYR A 71 34.77 -4.94 2.75
N ARG A 72 35.98 -5.48 2.92
CA ARG A 72 36.96 -5.00 3.89
C ARG A 72 38.05 -4.19 3.17
N GLY A 73 38.30 -2.97 3.61
CA GLY A 73 39.37 -2.12 3.09
C GLY A 73 40.63 -2.22 3.95
N TYR A 74 41.76 -2.51 3.32
CA TYR A 74 43.05 -2.65 3.99
C TYR A 74 44.04 -1.59 3.55
N LYS A 75 44.89 -1.14 4.47
CA LYS A 75 46.03 -0.26 4.21
C LYS A 75 47.32 -0.99 4.56
N VAL A 76 48.30 -0.94 3.66
CA VAL A 76 49.61 -1.54 3.87
C VAL A 76 50.42 -0.62 4.77
N ASP A 77 50.99 -1.15 5.84
CA ASP A 77 51.88 -0.36 6.70
C ASP A 77 53.20 -0.11 5.96
N ALA A 78 53.74 1.11 6.03
CA ALA A 78 55.01 1.44 5.38
C ALA A 78 56.22 0.82 6.10
N GLU A 79 56.03 0.39 7.37
CA GLU A 79 57.08 -0.14 8.23
C GLU A 79 56.95 -1.65 8.50
N SER A 80 55.89 -2.33 8.02
CA SER A 80 55.72 -3.79 8.12
C SER A 80 55.00 -4.38 6.91
N GLU A 81 55.23 -5.67 6.58
CA GLU A 81 54.47 -6.37 5.53
C GLU A 81 53.01 -6.68 5.94
N ASP A 82 52.58 -6.29 7.16
CA ASP A 82 51.24 -6.53 7.65
C ASP A 82 50.25 -5.49 7.14
N SER A 83 49.10 -5.96 6.63
CA SER A 83 48.01 -5.11 6.19
C SER A 83 47.04 -4.84 7.33
N LYS A 84 46.74 -3.56 7.60
CA LYS A 84 45.80 -3.14 8.64
C LYS A 84 44.42 -2.88 8.06
N LEU A 85 43.38 -3.41 8.69
CA LEU A 85 41.99 -3.08 8.36
C LEU A 85 41.72 -1.62 8.73
N ILE A 86 41.18 -0.84 7.80
CA ILE A 86 40.86 0.59 8.02
C ILE A 86 39.36 0.89 7.98
N GLY A 87 38.54 -0.03 7.44
CA GLY A 87 37.09 0.16 7.38
C GLY A 87 36.38 -0.90 6.56
N TYR A 88 35.07 -0.70 6.40
CA TYR A 88 34.16 -1.57 5.68
C TYR A 88 33.41 -0.80 4.59
N LEU A 89 33.08 -1.47 3.49
CA LEU A 89 32.16 -0.95 2.48
C LEU A 89 31.00 -1.94 2.30
N PHE A 90 29.82 -1.42 2.01
CA PHE A 90 28.63 -2.25 1.84
C PHE A 90 27.62 -1.57 0.90
N GLU A 91 26.72 -2.37 0.32
CA GLU A 91 25.65 -1.87 -0.54
C GLU A 91 24.36 -1.78 0.26
N THR A 92 23.59 -0.70 0.11
CA THR A 92 22.34 -0.51 0.87
C THR A 92 21.29 -1.59 0.57
N SER A 93 21.33 -2.18 -0.62
CA SER A 93 20.45 -3.29 -1.05
C SER A 93 20.65 -4.57 -0.23
N ASP A 94 21.82 -4.78 0.37
CA ASP A 94 22.06 -5.95 1.22
C ASP A 94 21.44 -5.83 2.63
N TYR A 95 20.83 -4.68 2.95
CA TYR A 95 20.41 -4.33 4.31
C TYR A 95 18.89 -4.02 4.41
N PRO A 96 18.01 -5.01 4.20
CA PRO A 96 16.56 -4.79 4.14
C PRO A 96 15.96 -4.25 5.45
N PRO A 97 14.88 -3.45 5.41
CA PRO A 97 14.15 -3.02 4.20
C PRO A 97 14.93 -1.98 3.39
N GLU A 98 14.79 -2.07 2.06
CA GLU A 98 15.35 -1.09 1.13
C GLU A 98 14.48 0.17 1.10
N GLU A 99 15.12 1.34 0.99
CA GLU A 99 14.40 2.60 0.88
C GLU A 99 13.95 2.85 -0.56
N VAL A 100 12.65 3.03 -0.74
CA VAL A 100 12.03 3.26 -2.03
C VAL A 100 12.01 4.76 -2.33
N GLY A 101 12.64 5.13 -3.45
CA GLY A 101 12.53 6.47 -4.03
C GLY A 101 11.12 6.75 -4.54
N TYR A 102 10.99 7.74 -5.42
CA TYR A 102 9.68 8.05 -6.00
C TYR A 102 9.18 6.94 -6.95
N SER A 103 10.09 6.18 -7.57
CA SER A 103 9.70 5.15 -8.56
C SER A 103 10.15 3.72 -8.21
N ALA A 104 11.29 3.52 -7.53
CA ALA A 104 11.84 2.21 -7.17
C ALA A 104 12.86 2.32 -6.01
N PRO A 105 13.32 1.21 -5.43
CA PRO A 105 14.47 1.21 -4.52
C PRO A 105 15.71 1.88 -5.11
N ILE A 106 16.54 2.44 -4.21
CA ILE A 106 17.78 3.13 -4.60
C ILE A 106 18.97 2.45 -3.92
N ASP A 107 19.91 2.02 -4.74
CA ASP A 107 21.09 1.29 -4.31
C ASP A 107 22.29 2.22 -4.22
N ALA A 108 22.96 2.22 -3.07
CA ALA A 108 24.17 2.99 -2.84
C ALA A 108 25.26 2.12 -2.21
N LEU A 109 26.49 2.31 -2.67
CA LEU A 109 27.70 1.83 -2.02
C LEU A 109 28.16 2.87 -1.00
N VAL A 110 28.34 2.43 0.24
CA VAL A 110 28.72 3.28 1.37
C VAL A 110 29.99 2.73 2.00
N GLY A 111 30.96 3.60 2.27
CA GLY A 111 32.19 3.26 3.00
C GLY A 111 32.17 3.86 4.39
N VAL A 112 32.61 3.10 5.40
CA VAL A 112 32.65 3.51 6.81
C VAL A 112 33.97 3.07 7.44
N ASP A 113 34.61 3.95 8.20
CA ASP A 113 35.83 3.63 8.95
C ASP A 113 35.53 2.84 10.26
N LEU A 114 36.58 2.49 11.00
CA LEU A 114 36.43 1.75 12.26
C LEU A 114 35.80 2.57 13.40
N GLN A 115 35.68 3.88 13.25
CA GLN A 115 35.08 4.81 14.21
C GLN A 115 33.61 5.10 13.89
N GLY A 116 33.08 4.57 12.78
CA GLY A 116 31.73 4.83 12.33
C GLY A 116 31.59 6.12 11.51
N THR A 117 32.67 6.64 10.93
CA THR A 117 32.64 7.82 10.05
C THR A 117 32.54 7.38 8.59
N LEU A 118 31.66 8.02 7.83
CA LEU A 118 31.50 7.75 6.40
C LEU A 118 32.71 8.26 5.61
N THR A 119 33.35 7.35 4.89
CA THR A 119 34.51 7.63 4.02
C THR A 119 34.09 8.03 2.60
N GLY A 120 32.87 7.68 2.19
CA GLY A 120 32.29 8.07 0.91
C GLY A 120 30.96 7.38 0.62
N VAL A 121 30.26 7.88 -0.39
CA VAL A 121 28.99 7.34 -0.88
C VAL A 121 28.97 7.38 -2.42
N LYS A 122 28.48 6.32 -3.05
CA LYS A 122 28.23 6.27 -4.49
C LYS A 122 26.88 5.61 -4.77
N VAL A 123 25.99 6.27 -5.52
CA VAL A 123 24.71 5.66 -5.91
C VAL A 123 24.94 4.75 -7.12
N LEU A 124 24.70 3.46 -6.94
CA LEU A 124 24.97 2.40 -7.91
C LEU A 124 23.85 2.26 -8.94
N HIS A 125 22.61 2.24 -8.46
CA HIS A 125 21.45 2.07 -9.31
C HIS A 125 20.24 2.80 -8.72
N TYR A 126 19.47 3.44 -9.60
CA TYR A 126 18.18 4.02 -9.23
C TYR A 126 17.33 4.21 -10.48
N ILE A 127 16.02 4.03 -10.29
CA ILE A 127 15.00 4.27 -11.31
C ILE A 127 14.17 5.46 -10.83
N GLU A 128 14.23 6.57 -11.58
CA GLU A 128 13.44 7.75 -11.26
C GLU A 128 12.82 8.40 -12.49
N SER A 129 11.58 8.85 -12.32
CA SER A 129 10.77 9.50 -13.38
C SER A 129 11.48 10.72 -14.00
N TYR A 130 12.28 11.44 -13.22
CA TYR A 130 13.02 12.62 -13.67
C TYR A 130 14.38 12.32 -14.31
N LYS A 131 14.91 11.09 -14.19
CA LYS A 131 16.23 10.72 -14.72
C LYS A 131 16.30 10.85 -16.25
N SER A 132 15.20 10.55 -16.94
CA SER A 132 15.09 10.66 -18.41
C SER A 132 15.18 12.10 -18.92
N ILE A 133 14.87 13.10 -18.08
CA ILE A 133 14.84 14.52 -18.44
C ILE A 133 16.04 15.27 -17.86
N ARG A 134 16.53 14.89 -16.66
CA ARG A 134 17.58 15.60 -15.92
C ARG A 134 18.93 14.88 -15.85
N GLY A 135 19.04 13.67 -16.41
CA GLY A 135 20.26 12.86 -16.31
C GLY A 135 20.49 12.29 -14.90
N ASP A 136 21.74 11.91 -14.60
CA ASP A 136 22.12 11.36 -13.30
C ASP A 136 22.27 12.47 -12.24
N PHE A 137 21.14 13.02 -11.80
CA PHE A 137 21.11 14.14 -10.87
C PHE A 137 21.51 13.73 -9.44
N ILE A 138 21.40 12.45 -9.07
CA ILE A 138 21.74 11.97 -7.72
C ILE A 138 23.25 11.78 -7.57
N ASN A 139 23.94 11.22 -8.58
CA ASN A 139 25.39 11.16 -8.59
C ASN A 139 26.06 12.48 -9.01
N SER A 140 25.33 13.61 -8.95
CA SER A 140 25.96 14.92 -9.04
C SER A 140 27.00 15.05 -7.94
N GLU A 141 28.15 15.67 -8.23
CA GLU A 141 29.27 15.73 -7.29
C GLU A 141 28.88 16.28 -5.90
N TYR A 142 27.95 17.22 -5.88
CA TYR A 142 27.45 17.85 -4.66
C TYR A 142 26.74 16.89 -3.71
N PHE A 143 25.76 16.11 -4.17
CA PHE A 143 24.83 15.43 -3.26
C PHE A 143 25.48 14.32 -2.43
N PRO A 144 26.20 13.33 -3.00
CA PRO A 144 26.89 12.28 -2.24
C PRO A 144 28.07 12.81 -1.41
N GLN A 145 28.72 13.91 -1.81
CA GLN A 145 29.83 14.49 -1.04
C GLN A 145 29.41 15.01 0.33
N GLN A 146 28.13 15.38 0.50
CA GLN A 146 27.62 15.84 1.81
C GLN A 146 27.71 14.79 2.91
N PHE A 147 27.79 13.50 2.55
CA PHE A 147 27.94 12.39 3.49
C PHE A 147 29.39 12.17 3.93
N PHE A 148 30.37 12.75 3.24
CA PHE A 148 31.78 12.57 3.55
C PHE A 148 32.11 13.12 4.94
N ARG A 149 32.83 12.32 5.76
CA ARG A 149 33.20 12.63 7.15
C ARG A 149 32.06 12.79 8.15
N LYS A 150 30.82 12.52 7.75
CA LYS A 150 29.72 12.45 8.71
C LYS A 150 29.79 11.16 9.52
N ASN A 151 29.39 11.19 10.77
CA ASN A 151 29.35 10.01 11.62
C ASN A 151 27.99 9.30 11.51
N ILE A 152 27.95 7.97 11.62
CA ILE A 152 26.71 7.16 11.61
C ILE A 152 25.72 7.50 12.74
N MET A 153 26.21 8.18 13.78
CA MET A 153 25.40 8.73 14.87
C MET A 153 24.53 9.92 14.44
N GLU A 154 24.91 10.64 13.39
CA GLU A 154 24.10 11.75 12.86
C GLU A 154 22.81 11.23 12.20
N ASP A 155 21.81 12.10 12.10
CA ASP A 155 20.47 11.72 11.65
C ASP A 155 20.30 11.69 10.11
N PHE A 156 21.24 12.30 9.36
CA PHE A 156 21.23 12.45 7.90
C PHE A 156 19.90 13.00 7.34
N ARG A 157 19.29 13.96 8.03
CA ARG A 157 18.01 14.53 7.60
C ARG A 157 18.16 15.46 6.43
N VAL A 158 17.31 15.26 5.43
CA VAL A 158 17.26 16.14 4.27
C VAL A 158 16.57 17.46 4.63
N GLY A 159 17.26 18.57 4.46
CA GLY A 159 16.85 19.92 4.87
C GLY A 159 17.43 20.39 6.21
N ARG A 160 18.14 19.51 6.94
CA ARG A 160 18.81 19.84 8.20
C ARG A 160 20.29 19.45 8.18
N ASP A 161 20.58 18.17 7.93
CA ASP A 161 21.95 17.64 7.91
C ASP A 161 22.49 17.44 6.49
N ILE A 162 21.60 17.28 5.52
CA ILE A 162 21.87 17.05 4.09
C ILE A 162 20.96 17.95 3.26
N ASP A 163 21.49 18.68 2.30
CA ASP A 163 20.67 19.43 1.35
C ASP A 163 19.96 18.50 0.37
N GLY A 164 18.65 18.70 0.23
CA GLY A 164 17.81 17.97 -0.71
C GLY A 164 17.93 18.48 -2.14
N ILE A 165 17.64 17.62 -3.10
CA ILE A 165 17.60 18.00 -4.51
C ILE A 165 16.22 18.59 -4.84
N SER A 166 16.21 19.81 -5.38
CA SER A 166 14.99 20.53 -5.72
C SER A 166 14.08 19.73 -6.67
N ARG A 167 12.83 19.51 -6.23
CA ARG A 167 11.79 18.68 -6.90
C ARG A 167 12.06 17.18 -6.92
N ALA A 168 13.04 16.70 -6.16
CA ALA A 168 13.34 15.29 -5.96
C ALA A 168 13.40 14.95 -4.45
N THR A 169 12.54 15.58 -3.65
CA THR A 169 12.54 15.44 -2.18
C THR A 169 12.38 13.99 -1.72
N ILE A 170 11.45 13.23 -2.30
CA ILE A 170 11.23 11.82 -1.94
C ILE A 170 12.48 10.98 -2.22
N THR A 171 13.10 11.19 -3.38
CA THR A 171 14.34 10.54 -3.80
C THR A 171 15.52 10.87 -2.89
N SER A 172 15.72 12.16 -2.56
CA SER A 172 16.80 12.59 -1.65
C SER A 172 16.62 11.99 -0.25
N TRP A 173 15.38 11.92 0.24
CA TRP A 173 15.05 11.29 1.51
C TRP A 173 15.35 9.79 1.52
N ALA A 174 14.94 9.07 0.47
CA ALA A 174 15.19 7.63 0.35
C ALA A 174 16.69 7.31 0.36
N VAL A 175 17.51 8.07 -0.37
CA VAL A 175 18.97 7.88 -0.36
C VAL A 175 19.56 8.14 1.03
N ALA A 176 19.24 9.29 1.64
CA ALA A 176 19.81 9.65 2.93
C ALA A 176 19.42 8.67 4.05
N ARG A 177 18.15 8.25 4.07
CA ARG A 177 17.64 7.25 5.01
C ARG A 177 18.23 5.87 4.75
N GLY A 178 18.33 5.45 3.49
CA GLY A 178 18.89 4.14 3.13
C GLY A 178 20.34 4.01 3.55
N ILE A 179 21.15 5.05 3.32
CA ILE A 179 22.53 5.13 3.79
C ILE A 179 22.59 5.05 5.31
N ARG A 180 21.78 5.85 6.01
CA ARG A 180 21.73 5.89 7.48
C ARG A 180 21.40 4.52 8.06
N ASP A 181 20.32 3.91 7.61
CA ASP A 181 19.78 2.69 8.22
C ASP A 181 20.66 1.49 7.90
N ALA A 182 21.20 1.40 6.68
CA ALA A 182 22.16 0.36 6.31
C ALA A 182 23.49 0.50 7.05
N ALA A 183 24.05 1.72 7.15
CA ALA A 183 25.30 1.97 7.89
C ALA A 183 25.18 1.58 9.37
N ARG A 184 24.06 1.93 9.99
CA ARG A 184 23.76 1.58 11.38
C ARG A 184 23.62 0.08 11.59
N LYS A 185 22.96 -0.64 10.67
CA LYS A 185 22.88 -2.11 10.72
C LYS A 185 24.25 -2.77 10.54
N MET A 186 25.07 -2.28 9.60
CA MET A 186 26.43 -2.76 9.40
C MET A 186 27.28 -2.56 10.66
N ALA A 187 27.21 -1.37 11.27
CA ALA A 187 27.96 -1.04 12.47
C ALA A 187 27.65 -1.96 13.66
N ARG A 188 26.40 -2.41 13.82
CA ARG A 188 26.03 -3.37 14.89
C ARG A 188 26.76 -4.71 14.77
N SER A 189 27.00 -5.17 13.55
CA SER A 189 27.66 -6.47 13.31
C SER A 189 29.18 -6.36 13.26
N TYR A 190 29.72 -5.26 12.73
CA TYR A 190 31.16 -5.14 12.44
C TYR A 190 31.91 -4.11 13.28
N LEU A 191 31.21 -3.22 14.00
CA LEU A 191 31.78 -2.18 14.86
C LEU A 191 31.28 -2.29 16.31
N PRO A 192 31.40 -3.45 16.99
CA PRO A 192 30.83 -3.68 18.33
C PRO A 192 31.40 -2.78 19.42
N ASN A 193 32.62 -2.26 19.22
CA ASN A 193 33.32 -1.38 20.17
C ASN A 193 33.20 0.12 19.80
N SER A 194 32.36 0.46 18.82
CA SER A 194 32.12 1.86 18.46
C SER A 194 31.22 2.55 19.48
N ASP A 195 31.40 3.87 19.62
CA ASP A 195 30.52 4.72 20.44
C ASP A 195 29.05 4.59 20.03
N TYR A 196 28.79 4.25 18.75
CA TYR A 196 27.47 3.95 18.21
C TYR A 196 26.79 2.73 18.85
N VAL A 197 27.49 1.60 19.01
CA VAL A 197 26.88 0.40 19.60
C VAL A 197 26.64 0.60 21.10
N ALA A 198 27.54 1.32 21.77
CA ALA A 198 27.38 1.70 23.18
C ALA A 198 26.16 2.59 23.40
N SER A 199 25.98 3.66 22.61
CA SER A 199 24.82 4.57 22.69
C SER A 199 23.51 3.87 22.28
N THR A 200 23.53 3.09 21.20
CA THR A 200 22.35 2.34 20.70
C THR A 200 21.82 1.36 21.74
N SER A 201 22.69 0.76 22.55
CA SER A 201 22.27 -0.15 23.63
C SER A 201 21.44 0.58 24.71
N GLY A 202 21.84 1.81 25.05
CA GLY A 202 21.13 2.70 25.97
C GLY A 202 19.82 3.22 25.39
N GLU A 203 19.85 3.70 24.14
CA GLU A 203 18.64 4.17 23.44
C GLU A 203 17.60 3.05 23.29
N SER A 204 18.05 1.86 22.88
CA SER A 204 17.17 0.69 22.74
C SER A 204 16.61 0.23 24.08
N ALA A 205 17.34 0.41 25.18
CA ALA A 205 16.83 0.14 26.52
C ALA A 205 15.77 1.16 26.95
N ALA A 206 16.02 2.46 26.71
CA ALA A 206 15.09 3.55 27.00
C ALA A 206 13.79 3.46 26.19
N LEU A 207 13.88 3.20 24.87
CA LEU A 207 12.70 3.00 24.02
C LEU A 207 11.91 1.76 24.42
N ARG A 208 12.57 0.68 24.86
CA ARG A 208 11.89 -0.50 25.42
C ARG A 208 11.16 -0.16 26.73
N ALA A 209 11.75 0.66 27.59
CA ALA A 209 11.11 1.10 28.82
C ALA A 209 9.85 1.92 28.54
N TYR A 210 9.90 2.90 27.61
CA TYR A 210 8.70 3.63 27.19
C TYR A 210 7.70 2.74 26.46
N LYS A 211 8.15 1.79 25.64
CA LYS A 211 7.24 0.85 24.97
C LYS A 211 6.46 -0.02 25.98
N ALA A 212 7.07 -0.37 27.12
CA ALA A 212 6.45 -1.15 28.18
C ALA A 212 5.44 -0.35 29.02
N GLN A 213 5.53 0.98 29.06
CA GLN A 213 4.58 1.84 29.78
C GLN A 213 3.21 1.90 29.08
N SER A 214 2.13 1.88 29.85
CA SER A 214 0.79 2.25 29.40
C SER A 214 0.67 3.77 29.24
N TRP A 215 -0.43 4.25 28.63
CA TRP A 215 -0.69 5.69 28.53
C TRP A 215 -0.78 6.36 29.91
N ASP A 216 -1.40 5.68 30.87
CA ASP A 216 -1.53 6.17 32.26
C ASP A 216 -0.16 6.21 32.95
N ASP A 217 0.69 5.19 32.75
CA ASP A 217 2.08 5.22 33.24
C ASP A 217 2.89 6.38 32.62
N MET A 218 2.59 6.76 31.36
CA MET A 218 3.22 7.89 30.69
C MET A 218 2.74 9.24 31.25
N ILE A 219 1.49 9.33 31.72
CA ILE A 219 0.99 10.48 32.47
C ILE A 219 1.70 10.57 33.83
N GLU A 220 1.81 9.45 34.55
CA GLU A 220 2.49 9.40 35.84
C GLU A 220 3.98 9.72 35.76
N SER A 221 4.66 9.24 34.71
CA SER A 221 6.08 9.55 34.47
C SER A 221 6.32 10.97 33.96
N GLY A 222 5.25 11.72 33.66
CA GLY A 222 5.30 13.09 33.15
C GLY A 222 5.67 13.20 31.68
N LEU A 223 5.78 12.08 30.95
CA LEU A 223 5.99 12.10 29.49
C LEU A 223 4.78 12.68 28.78
N VAL A 224 3.57 12.25 29.18
CA VAL A 224 2.31 12.79 28.70
C VAL A 224 1.77 13.74 29.77
N LYS A 225 1.27 14.90 29.34
CA LYS A 225 0.58 15.85 30.20
C LYS A 225 -0.75 16.23 29.57
N GLU A 226 -1.82 16.02 30.31
CA GLU A 226 -3.17 16.37 29.86
C GLU A 226 -3.56 17.75 30.37
N MET A 227 -4.20 18.51 29.49
CA MET A 227 -4.67 19.86 29.72
C MET A 227 -6.12 19.96 29.27
N LEU A 228 -7.01 20.21 30.22
CA LEU A 228 -8.43 20.47 29.97
C LEU A 228 -8.65 21.97 29.78
N VAL A 229 -9.17 22.32 28.61
CA VAL A 229 -9.56 23.69 28.27
C VAL A 229 -11.09 23.74 28.19
N ILE A 230 -11.70 24.49 29.10
CA ILE A 230 -13.15 24.67 29.16
C ILE A 230 -13.49 25.93 28.37
N GLN A 231 -14.32 25.79 27.34
CA GLN A 231 -14.77 26.92 26.52
C GLN A 231 -15.82 27.77 27.27
N PRO A 232 -16.08 29.01 26.82
CA PRO A 232 -17.12 29.87 27.41
C PRO A 232 -18.53 29.24 27.39
N ASP A 233 -18.81 28.33 26.47
CA ASP A 233 -20.07 27.60 26.37
C ASP A 233 -20.08 26.25 27.12
N LEU A 234 -19.09 26.04 28.01
CA LEU A 234 -18.89 24.84 28.82
C LEU A 234 -18.55 23.57 28.03
N THR A 235 -18.26 23.69 26.72
CA THR A 235 -17.70 22.57 25.97
C THR A 235 -16.23 22.38 26.29
N GLU A 236 -15.74 21.15 26.16
CA GLU A 236 -14.42 20.74 26.63
C GLU A 236 -13.50 20.45 25.45
N LEU A 237 -12.30 21.03 25.50
CA LEU A 237 -11.18 20.73 24.62
C LEU A 237 -10.10 20.05 25.44
N TYR A 238 -9.80 18.80 25.11
CA TYR A 238 -8.76 18.00 25.74
C TYR A 238 -7.49 18.06 24.91
N LEU A 239 -6.40 18.52 25.51
CA LEU A 239 -5.09 18.55 24.89
C LEU A 239 -4.14 17.58 25.61
N SER A 240 -3.58 16.63 24.86
CA SER A 240 -2.55 15.71 25.36
C SER A 240 -1.19 16.13 24.82
N LEU A 241 -0.29 16.51 25.70
CA LEU A 241 1.02 17.07 25.38
C LEU A 241 2.10 16.04 25.66
N ALA A 242 2.97 15.76 24.69
CA ALA A 242 4.07 14.81 24.90
C ALA A 242 5.32 15.16 24.10
N PHE A 243 6.49 15.09 24.71
CA PHE A 243 7.74 15.35 24.02
C PHE A 243 8.08 14.20 23.07
N ILE A 244 8.29 14.52 21.79
CA ILE A 244 8.60 13.58 20.70
C ILE A 244 9.85 14.03 19.92
N GLY A 245 10.82 14.63 20.64
CA GLY A 245 12.08 15.13 20.09
C GLY A 245 13.12 14.07 19.69
N HIS A 246 12.76 12.80 19.77
CA HIS A 246 13.59 11.68 19.32
C HIS A 246 12.76 10.77 18.41
N ASP A 247 13.35 10.26 17.33
CA ASP A 247 12.64 9.52 16.28
C ASP A 247 11.91 8.30 16.83
N GLY A 248 12.63 7.44 17.54
CA GLY A 248 12.02 6.25 18.14
C GLY A 248 10.93 6.57 19.16
N LEU A 249 10.97 7.76 19.80
CA LEU A 249 9.93 8.18 20.73
C LEU A 249 8.71 8.73 19.96
N GLY A 250 8.95 9.50 18.90
CA GLY A 250 7.90 9.97 18.00
C GLY A 250 7.17 8.86 17.28
N GLU A 251 7.90 7.92 16.68
CA GLU A 251 7.33 6.73 16.05
C GLU A 251 6.55 5.86 17.05
N LEU A 252 7.05 5.74 18.29
CA LEU A 252 6.33 5.05 19.35
C LEU A 252 5.02 5.77 19.71
N MET A 253 5.05 7.11 19.76
CA MET A 253 3.90 7.90 20.19
C MET A 253 2.82 8.01 19.12
N VAL A 254 3.15 8.31 17.86
CA VAL A 254 2.16 8.57 16.79
C VAL A 254 2.17 7.55 15.64
N GLY A 255 3.12 6.62 15.63
CA GLY A 255 3.31 5.67 14.53
C GLY A 255 4.33 6.15 13.49
N THR A 256 4.97 5.18 12.82
CA THR A 256 6.11 5.43 11.92
C THR A 256 5.77 6.34 10.73
N ASP A 257 4.62 6.13 10.10
CA ASP A 257 4.21 6.87 8.91
C ASP A 257 3.78 8.30 9.24
N ASP A 258 2.99 8.47 10.31
CA ASP A 258 2.51 9.78 10.76
C ASP A 258 3.66 10.62 11.31
N TYR A 259 4.56 10.03 12.09
CA TYR A 259 5.77 10.71 12.54
C TYR A 259 6.66 11.12 11.36
N SER A 260 6.92 10.20 10.42
CA SER A 260 7.72 10.50 9.22
C SER A 260 7.12 11.63 8.37
N ARG A 261 5.78 11.71 8.27
CA ARG A 261 5.10 12.83 7.59
C ARG A 261 5.26 14.13 8.36
N ALA A 262 4.95 14.14 9.66
CA ALA A 262 5.06 15.31 10.51
C ALA A 262 6.48 15.87 10.54
N ASP A 263 7.48 15.00 10.69
CA ASP A 263 8.89 15.37 10.73
C ASP A 263 9.37 15.98 9.41
N ARG A 264 8.95 15.40 8.28
CA ARG A 264 9.24 15.95 6.95
C ARG A 264 8.62 17.34 6.76
N ASP A 265 7.36 17.51 7.17
CA ASP A 265 6.68 18.79 7.07
C ASP A 265 7.29 19.84 8.00
N ALA A 266 7.77 19.43 9.18
CA ALA A 266 8.43 20.30 10.15
C ALA A 266 9.80 20.74 9.64
N SER A 267 10.61 19.80 9.13
CA SER A 267 11.94 20.05 8.57
C SER A 267 11.91 20.99 7.36
N ASN A 268 10.84 20.95 6.55
CA ASN A 268 10.64 21.90 5.45
C ASN A 268 10.32 23.33 5.92
N ARG A 269 9.91 23.52 7.18
CA ARG A 269 9.43 24.81 7.73
C ARG A 269 10.36 25.42 8.78
N SER A 270 11.13 24.59 9.49
CA SER A 270 12.11 25.00 10.49
C SER A 270 13.33 24.08 10.40
N SER A 271 14.52 24.66 10.28
CA SER A 271 15.80 23.93 10.22
C SER A 271 16.20 23.36 11.59
N GLU A 272 15.66 23.93 12.67
CA GLU A 272 16.01 23.59 14.05
C GLU A 272 14.74 23.52 14.91
N GLY A 273 14.65 22.50 15.77
CA GLY A 273 13.56 22.35 16.72
C GLY A 273 13.17 20.91 16.98
N LYS A 274 13.18 20.50 18.25
CA LYS A 274 12.59 19.24 18.70
C LYS A 274 11.07 19.35 18.67
N MET A 275 10.36 18.23 18.52
CA MET A 275 8.91 18.25 18.41
C MET A 275 8.21 17.97 19.75
N LEU A 276 7.12 18.69 19.99
CA LEU A 276 6.16 18.42 21.06
C LEU A 276 4.82 18.03 20.43
N LEU A 277 4.35 16.83 20.72
CA LEU A 277 3.07 16.29 20.32
C LEU A 277 1.94 17.06 21.02
N VAL A 278 0.89 17.37 20.27
CA VAL A 278 -0.37 17.93 20.74
C VAL A 278 -1.50 17.05 20.19
N GLY A 279 -1.95 16.12 21.01
CA GLY A 279 -3.18 15.37 20.77
C GLY A 279 -4.39 16.25 21.10
N ILE A 280 -5.40 16.22 20.24
CA ILE A 280 -6.56 17.11 20.29
C ILE A 280 -7.83 16.26 20.32
N ASP A 281 -8.62 16.40 21.38
CA ASP A 281 -9.91 15.75 21.52
C ASP A 281 -10.92 16.64 22.26
N GLY A 282 -12.13 16.11 22.47
CA GLY A 282 -13.21 16.76 23.21
C GLY A 282 -14.42 17.08 22.34
N ASN A 283 -15.40 17.72 22.96
CA ASN A 283 -16.66 18.14 22.36
C ASN A 283 -16.74 19.66 22.13
N SER A 284 -15.59 20.32 22.14
CA SER A 284 -15.45 21.77 21.98
C SER A 284 -16.25 22.31 20.79
N SER A 285 -17.08 23.33 21.03
CA SER A 285 -17.85 24.00 19.97
C SER A 285 -16.99 24.87 19.07
N GLN A 286 -15.83 25.32 19.57
CA GLN A 286 -14.83 26.04 18.79
C GLN A 286 -13.74 25.06 18.35
N PRO A 287 -13.40 25.01 17.05
CA PRO A 287 -12.33 24.14 16.59
C PRO A 287 -11.00 24.59 17.20
N PHE A 288 -10.14 23.63 17.51
CA PHE A 288 -8.77 23.89 17.94
C PHE A 288 -8.07 24.81 16.92
N ARG A 289 -7.40 25.85 17.43
CA ARG A 289 -6.59 26.76 16.63
C ARG A 289 -5.22 26.92 17.25
N GLN A 290 -4.19 26.48 16.54
CA GLN A 290 -2.80 26.58 16.99
C GLN A 290 -2.35 28.02 17.27
N GLU A 291 -2.93 29.04 16.61
CA GLU A 291 -2.58 30.45 16.85
C GLU A 291 -3.00 30.95 18.23
N ARG A 292 -3.80 30.17 18.98
CA ARG A 292 -4.17 30.43 20.37
C ARG A 292 -3.21 29.80 21.36
N MET A 293 -2.17 29.09 20.88
CA MET A 293 -1.12 28.50 21.71
C MET A 293 0.11 29.38 21.82
N ALA A 294 0.70 29.40 23.01
CA ALA A 294 2.04 29.95 23.23
C ALA A 294 2.80 29.08 24.24
N ILE A 295 4.12 29.12 24.17
CA ILE A 295 5.01 28.50 25.15
C ILE A 295 5.66 29.63 25.95
N LYS A 296 5.65 29.54 27.28
CA LYS A 296 6.27 30.52 28.17
C LYS A 296 7.39 29.86 28.97
N GLN A 297 8.57 30.47 28.99
CA GLN A 297 9.68 30.03 29.83
C GLN A 297 10.36 31.26 30.44
N GLY A 298 10.32 31.37 31.77
CA GLY A 298 10.69 32.62 32.45
C GLY A 298 9.74 33.77 32.09
N ASP A 299 10.31 34.89 31.64
CA ASP A 299 9.56 36.08 31.20
C ASP A 299 9.29 36.09 29.69
N GLU A 300 9.89 35.16 28.93
CA GLU A 300 9.74 35.06 27.48
C GLU A 300 8.49 34.26 27.09
N ILE A 301 7.76 34.75 26.08
CA ILE A 301 6.56 34.10 25.54
C ILE A 301 6.74 33.89 24.03
N TYR A 302 6.72 32.62 23.63
CA TYR A 302 6.90 32.16 22.27
C TYR A 302 5.55 31.74 21.66
N PRO A 303 4.94 32.55 20.77
CA PRO A 303 3.69 32.17 20.13
C PRO A 303 3.90 31.00 19.14
N VAL A 304 2.95 30.07 19.10
CA VAL A 304 2.98 28.95 18.15
C VAL A 304 2.46 29.41 16.79
N GLU A 305 3.36 29.95 15.98
CA GLU A 305 3.04 30.35 14.61
C GLU A 305 2.66 29.16 13.71
N ARG A 306 1.87 29.41 12.65
CA ARG A 306 1.48 28.36 11.69
C ARG A 306 2.64 27.55 11.11
N ARG A 307 3.80 28.17 10.92
CA ARG A 307 4.99 27.49 10.38
C ARG A 307 5.59 26.47 11.36
N ARG A 308 5.34 26.62 12.66
CA ARG A 308 5.86 25.74 13.72
C ARG A 308 4.88 24.64 14.14
N PHE A 309 3.68 24.58 13.56
CA PHE A 309 2.72 23.52 13.81
C PHE A 309 2.53 22.65 12.57
N VAL A 310 2.70 21.34 12.73
CA VAL A 310 2.51 20.35 11.67
C VAL A 310 1.45 19.33 12.06
N TYR A 311 0.81 18.74 11.06
CA TYR A 311 -0.16 17.68 11.29
C TYR A 311 0.57 16.34 11.49
N ALA A 312 0.18 15.60 12.53
CA ALA A 312 0.81 14.36 12.97
C ALA A 312 -0.17 13.17 12.97
N GLY A 313 -1.22 13.22 12.13
CA GLY A 313 -2.16 12.12 11.91
C GLY A 313 -3.47 12.25 12.67
N SER A 314 -4.34 11.24 12.52
CA SER A 314 -5.63 11.15 13.23
C SER A 314 -5.56 10.24 14.46
N ALA A 315 -4.35 10.02 14.99
CA ALA A 315 -4.09 9.07 16.07
C ALA A 315 -4.58 7.65 15.74
N ASP A 316 -4.28 7.16 14.53
CA ASP A 316 -4.66 5.82 14.09
C ASP A 316 -3.63 4.75 14.54
N ALA A 317 -2.44 5.17 14.99
CA ALA A 317 -1.32 4.32 15.35
C ALA A 317 -0.49 4.91 16.52
N GLY A 318 0.46 4.11 17.04
CA GLY A 318 1.31 4.50 18.17
C GLY A 318 0.61 4.46 19.53
N LYS A 319 1.23 5.03 20.56
CA LYS A 319 0.68 5.13 21.92
C LYS A 319 -0.49 6.09 22.04
N ILE A 320 -0.58 7.08 21.15
CA ILE A 320 -1.70 8.04 21.07
C ILE A 320 -2.97 7.42 20.49
N LYS A 321 -2.89 6.20 19.95
CA LYS A 321 -4.01 5.54 19.27
C LYS A 321 -5.27 5.52 20.13
N ASP A 322 -6.39 5.93 19.53
CA ASP A 322 -7.72 6.01 20.15
C ASP A 322 -7.81 6.94 21.38
N ARG A 323 -6.77 7.73 21.68
CA ARG A 323 -6.76 8.70 22.79
C ARG A 323 -7.21 10.09 22.38
N THR A 324 -7.05 10.43 21.10
CA THR A 324 -7.42 11.73 20.57
C THR A 324 -7.96 11.59 19.15
N ARG A 325 -8.70 12.59 18.65
CA ARG A 325 -9.24 12.55 17.28
C ARG A 325 -8.22 13.01 16.23
N PHE A 326 -7.36 13.93 16.63
CA PHE A 326 -6.33 14.50 15.76
C PHE A 326 -5.06 14.72 16.55
N ALA A 327 -3.92 14.51 15.90
CA ALA A 327 -2.62 14.82 16.46
C ALA A 327 -1.94 15.89 15.60
N GLY A 328 -1.34 16.88 16.25
CA GLY A 328 -0.38 17.77 15.63
C GLY A 328 0.93 17.78 16.41
N ALA A 329 1.96 18.39 15.86
CA ALA A 329 3.23 18.58 16.55
C ALA A 329 3.72 20.02 16.41
N ILE A 330 4.21 20.56 17.53
CA ILE A 330 4.86 21.86 17.59
C ILE A 330 6.38 21.63 17.42
N SER A 331 6.99 22.29 16.44
CA SER A 331 8.43 22.44 16.34
C SER A 331 8.88 23.50 17.35
N LEU A 332 9.46 23.04 18.46
CA LEU A 332 9.92 23.86 19.56
C LEU A 332 11.02 24.83 19.10
N MET A 333 11.06 25.99 19.74
CA MET A 333 12.04 27.04 19.48
C MET A 333 13.43 26.57 19.94
N PRO A 334 14.50 26.75 19.14
CA PRO A 334 15.86 26.37 19.54
C PRO A 334 16.35 27.07 20.81
N GLU A 335 15.80 28.25 21.10
CA GLU A 335 16.12 29.06 22.27
C GLU A 335 15.51 28.52 23.58
N LEU A 336 14.58 27.56 23.49
CA LEU A 336 13.92 26.95 24.65
C LEU A 336 14.85 25.93 25.33
N ASP A 337 15.14 26.13 26.61
CA ASP A 337 15.92 25.16 27.38
C ASP A 337 15.02 24.01 27.84
N LEU A 338 15.15 22.85 27.19
CA LEU A 338 14.33 21.66 27.47
C LEU A 338 14.64 20.99 28.83
N ALA A 339 15.75 21.35 29.48
CA ALA A 339 16.08 20.86 30.82
C ALA A 339 15.27 21.56 31.92
N LEU A 340 14.77 22.77 31.64
CA LEU A 340 13.94 23.56 32.54
C LEU A 340 12.44 23.37 32.21
N PRO A 341 11.55 23.46 33.21
CA PRO A 341 10.12 23.45 32.95
C PRO A 341 9.70 24.66 32.11
N PHE A 342 8.65 24.50 31.31
CA PHE A 342 8.02 25.57 30.55
C PHE A 342 6.50 25.41 30.58
N SER A 343 5.79 26.52 30.47
CA SER A 343 4.33 26.55 30.48
C SER A 343 3.78 26.56 29.08
N ILE A 344 2.74 25.75 28.84
CA ILE A 344 1.96 25.77 27.61
C ILE A 344 0.66 26.52 27.90
N LEU A 345 0.42 27.56 27.10
CA LEU A 345 -0.69 28.46 27.22
C LEU A 345 -1.69 28.20 26.09
N TYR A 346 -2.98 28.18 26.40
CA TYR A 346 -4.06 28.16 25.40
C TYR A 346 -5.10 29.22 25.72
N SER A 347 -5.32 30.15 24.80
CA SER A 347 -6.29 31.25 24.95
C SER A 347 -7.67 30.87 24.41
N THR A 348 -8.73 31.09 25.19
CA THR A 348 -10.13 30.85 24.78
C THR A 348 -10.89 32.14 24.42
N GLU A 349 -10.29 33.32 24.64
CA GLU A 349 -10.92 34.64 24.45
C GLU A 349 -10.41 35.44 23.24
N GLY A 350 -11.25 36.38 22.76
CA GLY A 350 -10.96 37.30 21.66
C GLY A 350 -11.06 38.79 21.97
N VAL A 351 -11.60 39.24 23.12
CA VAL A 351 -11.60 40.65 23.57
C VAL A 351 -11.77 40.73 25.10
N VAL A 352 -11.02 41.66 25.73
CA VAL A 352 -10.99 41.98 27.18
C VAL A 352 -12.39 42.27 27.73
N GLY A 353 -12.81 41.55 28.77
CA GLY A 353 -13.94 42.00 29.59
C GLY A 353 -14.54 41.03 30.59
N GLU A 354 -14.82 39.76 30.26
CA GLU A 354 -15.56 38.86 31.18
C GLU A 354 -15.53 37.38 30.73
N PHE A 355 -14.91 36.54 31.58
CA PHE A 355 -14.78 35.06 31.68
C PHE A 355 -14.52 34.17 30.45
N GLY A 356 -13.23 33.81 30.30
CA GLY A 356 -12.65 32.73 29.48
C GLY A 356 -11.11 32.86 29.42
N GLY A 357 -10.44 32.61 30.56
CA GLY A 357 -9.04 32.92 30.79
C GLY A 357 -8.02 32.09 29.98
N ILE A 358 -6.77 32.55 29.99
CA ILE A 358 -5.62 31.77 29.50
C ILE A 358 -5.53 30.51 30.35
N HIS A 359 -5.69 29.35 29.73
CA HIS A 359 -5.40 28.07 30.38
C HIS A 359 -3.89 27.85 30.30
N GLU A 360 -3.29 27.50 31.43
CA GLU A 360 -1.86 27.27 31.56
C GLU A 360 -1.61 25.87 32.11
N THR A 361 -0.65 25.17 31.55
CA THR A 361 -0.17 23.89 32.09
C THR A 361 1.34 23.83 32.00
N GLU A 362 1.98 23.58 33.15
CA GLU A 362 3.43 23.39 33.22
C GLU A 362 3.80 22.00 32.67
N TYR A 363 4.82 21.98 31.81
CA TYR A 363 5.41 20.80 31.23
C TYR A 363 6.91 20.79 31.46
N LYS A 364 7.44 19.65 31.93
CA LYS A 364 8.88 19.41 32.06
C LYS A 364 9.21 18.14 31.31
N VAL A 365 10.18 18.21 30.39
CA VAL A 365 10.64 17.04 29.65
C VAL A 365 11.24 16.03 30.65
N PRO A 366 10.76 14.77 30.68
CA PRO A 366 11.35 13.76 31.55
C PRO A 366 12.82 13.51 31.24
N GLU A 367 13.63 13.22 32.26
CA GLU A 367 15.09 13.03 32.12
C GLU A 367 15.45 11.96 31.09
N LEU A 368 14.68 10.86 31.04
CA LEU A 368 14.90 9.78 30.07
C LEU A 368 14.60 10.22 28.62
N ALA A 369 13.54 11.01 28.42
CA ALA A 369 13.19 11.56 27.11
C ALA A 369 14.17 12.65 26.66
N LEU A 370 14.67 13.45 27.61
CA LEU A 370 15.70 14.46 27.37
C LEU A 370 17.03 13.79 26.98
N ALA A 371 17.46 12.76 27.73
CA ALA A 371 18.66 11.98 27.44
C ALA A 371 18.59 11.30 26.06
N LEU A 372 17.44 10.72 25.71
CA LEU A 372 17.18 10.19 24.36
C LEU A 372 17.35 11.26 23.27
N SER A 373 16.94 12.49 23.52
CA SER A 373 17.00 13.55 22.50
C SER A 373 18.37 14.17 22.30
N GLY A 374 19.25 14.09 23.31
CA GLY A 374 20.57 14.71 23.35
C GLY A 374 21.72 13.83 22.85
N GLY A 375 21.48 12.55 22.54
CA GLY A 375 22.49 11.63 21.99
C GLY A 375 23.60 11.22 22.96
N GLY A 376 23.41 11.45 24.27
CA GLY A 376 24.37 11.07 25.32
C GLY A 376 24.17 9.63 25.81
N PRO A 377 25.16 9.04 26.52
CA PRO A 377 25.03 7.70 27.08
C PRO A 377 23.91 7.66 28.14
N ILE A 378 22.91 6.80 27.91
CA ILE A 378 21.79 6.59 28.84
C ILE A 378 22.23 5.60 29.91
N THR A 379 22.26 6.05 31.17
CA THR A 379 22.67 5.20 32.29
C THR A 379 21.56 4.20 32.66
N PRO A 380 21.90 3.00 33.15
CA PRO A 380 20.91 1.98 33.55
C PRO A 380 19.93 2.45 34.66
N GLU A 381 20.34 3.43 35.46
CA GLU A 381 19.53 4.00 36.53
C GLU A 381 18.35 4.84 36.00
N LEU A 382 18.52 5.52 34.85
CA LEU A 382 17.43 6.27 34.18
C LEU A 382 16.37 5.36 33.53
N VAL A 383 16.70 4.10 33.23
CA VAL A 383 15.81 3.14 32.56
C VAL A 383 14.94 2.37 33.56
N SER A 384 15.28 2.41 34.85
CA SER A 384 14.59 1.65 35.90
C SER A 384 13.34 2.40 36.40
N PRO A 385 12.13 1.82 36.33
CA PRO A 385 10.92 2.51 36.78
C PRO A 385 10.95 2.74 38.29
N LYS A 386 10.75 4.00 38.72
CA LYS A 386 10.47 4.32 40.14
C LYS A 386 9.14 3.66 40.50
N LYS A 387 9.19 2.65 41.37
CA LYS A 387 8.01 1.97 41.92
C LYS A 387 7.17 2.94 42.77
N GLY A 388 6.09 3.47 42.19
CA GLY A 388 4.99 4.13 42.90
C GLY A 388 3.70 3.34 42.70
N SER A 389 3.14 2.84 43.81
CA SER A 389 1.83 2.20 44.01
C SER A 389 0.96 1.83 42.81
N VAL A 390 1.02 0.55 42.46
CA VAL A 390 0.04 -0.18 41.64
C VAL A 390 -1.33 -0.22 42.34
N ALA A 391 -2.34 0.42 41.76
CA ALA A 391 -3.73 0.02 41.95
C ALA A 391 -4.14 -0.88 40.78
N LYS A 392 -4.11 -2.20 41.03
CA LYS A 392 -4.57 -3.24 40.10
C LYS A 392 -6.02 -2.98 39.66
N PHE A 393 -6.23 -2.72 38.39
CA PHE A 393 -7.42 -3.17 37.69
C PHE A 393 -7.00 -4.02 36.51
N GLN A 394 -7.24 -5.32 36.65
CA GLN A 394 -6.95 -6.34 35.66
C GLN A 394 -8.28 -6.67 34.97
N TYR A 395 -8.38 -6.37 33.68
CA TYR A 395 -9.35 -7.01 32.79
C TYR A 395 -8.60 -7.98 31.85
N PRO A 396 -9.26 -9.08 31.45
CA PRO A 396 -8.60 -10.29 30.97
C PRO A 396 -8.12 -10.14 29.52
N GLU A 397 -7.17 -10.99 29.13
CA GLU A 397 -6.73 -11.20 27.75
C GLU A 397 -7.93 -11.24 26.79
N GLU A 398 -8.11 -10.16 26.04
CA GLU A 398 -9.11 -10.11 25.00
C GLU A 398 -8.50 -10.62 23.69
N SER A 399 -9.05 -11.75 23.24
CA SER A 399 -8.77 -12.38 21.96
C SER A 399 -8.66 -11.36 20.82
N VAL A 400 -7.69 -11.59 19.92
CA VAL A 400 -7.42 -10.97 18.60
C VAL A 400 -8.65 -10.36 17.88
N TRP A 401 -9.83 -10.92 18.09
CA TRP A 401 -11.12 -10.44 17.58
C TRP A 401 -11.57 -9.06 18.09
N ARG A 402 -11.25 -8.66 19.32
CA ARG A 402 -11.64 -7.33 19.85
C ARG A 402 -10.74 -6.21 19.35
N GLU A 403 -9.45 -6.47 19.18
CA GLU A 403 -8.48 -5.53 18.58
C GLU A 403 -8.82 -5.25 17.09
N MET A 404 -9.37 -6.25 16.38
CA MET A 404 -9.86 -6.13 15.01
C MET A 404 -11.20 -5.38 14.89
N LEU A 405 -12.06 -5.44 15.93
CA LEU A 405 -13.34 -4.74 15.97
C LEU A 405 -13.19 -3.26 16.40
N ASP A 406 -12.24 -2.92 17.27
CA ASP A 406 -12.06 -1.53 17.71
C ASP A 406 -11.21 -0.69 16.75
N SER A 407 -10.28 -1.31 16.00
CA SER A 407 -9.39 -0.60 15.06
C SER A 407 -9.98 -0.32 13.68
N THR A 408 -11.13 -0.91 13.35
CA THR A 408 -11.72 -0.80 12.02
C THR A 408 -12.84 0.24 12.04
N ARG A 409 -12.86 1.18 11.08
CA ARG A 409 -13.95 2.12 10.93
C ARG A 409 -15.26 1.37 10.70
N MET A 410 -16.13 1.30 11.71
CA MET A 410 -17.37 0.50 11.67
C MET A 410 -18.27 0.83 10.46
N SER A 411 -18.19 2.05 9.93
CA SER A 411 -18.91 2.42 8.71
C SER A 411 -18.49 1.61 7.48
N GLU A 412 -17.21 1.28 7.34
CA GLU A 412 -16.68 0.51 6.21
C GLU A 412 -17.14 -0.95 6.31
N VAL A 413 -17.02 -1.55 7.50
CA VAL A 413 -17.51 -2.91 7.81
C VAL A 413 -19.01 -3.03 7.54
N LEU A 414 -19.80 -2.11 8.06
CA LEU A 414 -21.25 -2.10 7.87
C LEU A 414 -21.63 -1.93 6.39
N THR A 415 -20.89 -1.12 5.64
CA THR A 415 -21.15 -0.92 4.21
C THR A 415 -20.80 -2.16 3.39
N VAL A 416 -19.65 -2.79 3.65
CA VAL A 416 -19.26 -4.05 3.00
C VAL A 416 -20.23 -5.18 3.35
N LEU A 417 -20.64 -5.29 4.61
CA LEU A 417 -21.63 -6.28 5.05
C LEU A 417 -22.98 -6.05 4.37
N PHE A 418 -23.43 -4.79 4.28
CA PHE A 418 -24.63 -4.42 3.55
C PHE A 418 -24.54 -4.80 2.07
N ILE A 419 -23.39 -4.56 1.40
CA ILE A 419 -23.14 -4.97 0.02
C ILE A 419 -23.23 -6.50 -0.13
N CYS A 420 -22.58 -7.27 0.75
CA CYS A 420 -22.60 -8.73 0.72
C CYS A 420 -24.01 -9.27 0.92
N VAL A 421 -24.77 -8.71 1.86
CA VAL A 421 -26.19 -9.05 2.07
C VAL A 421 -27.00 -8.72 0.83
N LEU A 422 -26.85 -7.53 0.26
CA LEU A 422 -27.56 -7.11 -0.96
C LEU A 422 -27.27 -8.04 -2.14
N VAL A 423 -26.00 -8.42 -2.36
CA VAL A 423 -25.59 -9.37 -3.40
C VAL A 423 -26.25 -10.73 -3.18
N PHE A 424 -26.24 -11.23 -1.95
CA PHE A 424 -26.85 -12.52 -1.63
C PHE A 424 -28.38 -12.48 -1.77
N THR A 425 -29.03 -11.39 -1.34
CA THR A 425 -30.46 -11.17 -1.54
C THR A 425 -30.81 -11.09 -3.02
N ALA A 426 -30.02 -10.39 -3.84
CA ALA A 426 -30.21 -10.33 -5.28
C ALA A 426 -30.11 -11.73 -5.93
N PHE A 427 -29.15 -12.55 -5.49
CA PHE A 427 -28.97 -13.94 -5.93
C PHE A 427 -30.18 -14.83 -5.56
N VAL A 428 -30.66 -14.75 -4.32
CA VAL A 428 -31.76 -15.60 -3.82
C VAL A 428 -33.12 -15.18 -4.38
N MET A 429 -33.45 -13.89 -4.32
CA MET A 429 -34.76 -13.38 -4.76
C MET A 429 -34.93 -13.41 -6.27
N LYS A 430 -33.80 -13.54 -6.98
CA LYS A 430 -33.73 -13.57 -8.42
C LYS A 430 -34.45 -12.42 -9.13
N LYS A 431 -34.24 -11.18 -8.65
CA LYS A 431 -34.82 -9.97 -9.24
C LYS A 431 -33.78 -9.15 -9.98
N GLU A 432 -34.08 -8.78 -11.24
CA GLU A 432 -33.18 -7.98 -12.07
C GLU A 432 -32.84 -6.61 -11.44
N MET A 433 -33.81 -5.94 -10.82
CA MET A 433 -33.61 -4.64 -10.16
C MET A 433 -32.57 -4.72 -9.02
N LEU A 434 -32.66 -5.74 -8.16
CA LEU A 434 -31.72 -5.91 -7.04
C LEU A 434 -30.31 -6.21 -7.53
N ARG A 435 -30.18 -6.97 -8.61
CA ARG A 435 -28.88 -7.23 -9.23
C ARG A 435 -28.24 -5.93 -9.75
N TRP A 436 -28.99 -5.10 -10.47
CA TRP A 436 -28.45 -3.83 -10.96
C TRP A 436 -28.10 -2.87 -9.82
N LEU A 437 -28.89 -2.85 -8.75
CA LEU A 437 -28.56 -2.09 -7.54
C LEU A 437 -27.23 -2.58 -6.93
N ALA A 438 -27.09 -3.90 -6.76
CA ALA A 438 -25.86 -4.51 -6.24
C ALA A 438 -24.64 -4.19 -7.12
N LEU A 439 -24.76 -4.34 -8.45
CA LEU A 439 -23.70 -4.02 -9.42
C LEU A 439 -23.30 -2.54 -9.37
N THR A 440 -24.27 -1.65 -9.20
CA THR A 440 -24.00 -0.21 -9.10
C THR A 440 -23.21 0.08 -7.82
N LEU A 441 -23.71 -0.42 -6.69
CA LEU A 441 -23.09 -0.19 -5.38
C LEU A 441 -21.68 -0.79 -5.32
N THR A 442 -21.46 -2.00 -5.83
CA THR A 442 -20.14 -2.63 -5.85
C THR A 442 -19.18 -1.91 -6.79
N LEU A 443 -19.63 -1.45 -7.96
CA LEU A 443 -18.80 -0.70 -8.89
C LEU A 443 -18.29 0.62 -8.29
N PHE A 444 -19.15 1.38 -7.60
CA PHE A 444 -18.75 2.68 -7.04
C PHE A 444 -18.03 2.54 -5.71
N TYR A 445 -18.57 1.75 -4.77
CA TYR A 445 -17.99 1.61 -3.44
C TYR A 445 -16.70 0.78 -3.46
N LEU A 446 -16.77 -0.50 -3.84
CA LEU A 446 -15.59 -1.37 -3.87
C LEU A 446 -14.61 -0.99 -5.00
N GLY A 447 -15.10 -0.38 -6.09
CA GLY A 447 -14.24 0.13 -7.14
C GLY A 447 -13.50 1.40 -6.75
N TRP A 448 -14.19 2.53 -6.61
CA TRP A 448 -13.57 3.85 -6.51
C TRP A 448 -13.39 4.40 -5.08
N MET A 449 -14.19 3.96 -4.10
CA MET A 449 -14.14 4.52 -2.74
C MET A 449 -13.20 3.73 -1.83
N ASP A 450 -13.44 2.43 -1.73
CA ASP A 450 -12.80 1.53 -0.77
C ASP A 450 -11.58 0.82 -1.36
N GLY A 451 -11.74 0.26 -2.57
CA GLY A 451 -10.69 -0.50 -3.23
C GLY A 451 -10.45 -1.91 -2.63
N GLY A 452 -11.17 -2.31 -1.59
CA GLY A 452 -11.08 -3.63 -0.97
C GLY A 452 -11.80 -4.72 -1.78
N PHE A 453 -11.19 -5.22 -2.85
CA PHE A 453 -11.71 -6.36 -3.62
C PHE A 453 -10.69 -7.49 -3.78
N VAL A 454 -11.20 -8.72 -3.90
CA VAL A 454 -10.34 -9.88 -4.14
C VAL A 454 -9.64 -9.75 -5.49
N SER A 455 -8.34 -10.02 -5.49
CA SER A 455 -7.42 -9.98 -6.64
C SER A 455 -6.46 -11.17 -6.57
N VAL A 456 -5.67 -11.41 -7.62
CA VAL A 456 -4.62 -12.44 -7.58
C VAL A 456 -3.47 -12.05 -6.67
N SER A 457 -3.22 -10.77 -6.43
CA SER A 457 -2.21 -10.34 -5.45
C SER A 457 -2.52 -10.89 -4.06
N HIS A 458 -3.79 -11.01 -3.66
CA HIS A 458 -4.18 -11.64 -2.40
C HIS A 458 -3.83 -13.13 -2.34
N ILE A 459 -3.91 -13.85 -3.46
CA ILE A 459 -3.51 -15.25 -3.54
C ILE A 459 -1.99 -15.36 -3.41
N THR A 460 -1.24 -14.58 -4.19
CA THR A 460 0.24 -14.64 -4.16
C THR A 460 0.80 -14.14 -2.84
N ASN A 461 0.23 -13.08 -2.27
CA ASN A 461 0.65 -12.52 -0.99
C ASN A 461 0.21 -13.40 0.19
N GLY A 462 -0.94 -14.07 0.11
CA GLY A 462 -1.34 -15.07 1.10
C GLY A 462 -0.40 -16.28 1.14
N ILE A 463 0.13 -16.69 -0.02
CA ILE A 463 1.18 -17.74 -0.10
C ILE A 463 2.48 -17.25 0.54
N LYS A 464 2.85 -15.97 0.34
CA LYS A 464 4.12 -15.40 0.82
C LYS A 464 4.10 -15.02 2.30
N LEU A 465 3.05 -14.35 2.76
CA LEU A 465 2.93 -13.70 4.07
C LEU A 465 2.06 -14.49 5.06
N GLY A 466 1.33 -15.50 4.59
CA GLY A 466 0.44 -16.32 5.41
C GLY A 466 -0.90 -15.64 5.75
N PRO A 467 -1.71 -16.28 6.63
CA PRO A 467 -3.07 -15.82 6.94
C PRO A 467 -3.15 -14.47 7.66
N SER A 468 -2.06 -14.03 8.31
CA SER A 468 -1.97 -12.76 9.03
C SER A 468 -2.26 -11.56 8.16
N LEU A 469 -1.97 -11.63 6.84
CA LEU A 469 -2.30 -10.58 5.87
C LEU A 469 -3.80 -10.24 5.87
N PHE A 470 -4.67 -11.24 6.02
CA PHE A 470 -6.11 -11.06 5.94
C PHE A 470 -6.75 -10.73 7.29
N LEU A 471 -6.07 -11.06 8.39
CA LEU A 471 -6.58 -10.83 9.75
C LEU A 471 -6.39 -9.37 10.20
N ASN A 472 -5.62 -8.58 9.46
CA ASN A 472 -5.38 -7.17 9.77
C ASN A 472 -6.35 -6.20 9.05
N ASP A 473 -7.17 -6.70 8.11
CA ASP A 473 -8.13 -5.91 7.33
C ASP A 473 -9.49 -6.62 7.35
N LEU A 474 -10.34 -6.23 8.31
CA LEU A 474 -11.65 -6.84 8.55
C LEU A 474 -12.61 -6.71 7.34
N PRO A 475 -12.74 -5.56 6.65
CA PRO A 475 -13.51 -5.44 5.41
C PRO A 475 -13.07 -6.42 4.33
N LEU A 476 -11.76 -6.51 4.06
CA LEU A 476 -11.21 -7.45 3.08
C LEU A 476 -11.46 -8.91 3.49
N LEU A 477 -11.32 -9.24 4.78
CA LEU A 477 -11.60 -10.57 5.31
C LEU A 477 -13.05 -10.98 5.05
N ILE A 478 -14.01 -10.09 5.29
CA ILE A 478 -15.43 -10.34 5.02
C ILE A 478 -15.64 -10.66 3.54
N VAL A 479 -15.04 -9.88 2.64
CA VAL A 479 -15.14 -10.09 1.19
C VAL A 479 -14.53 -11.42 0.77
N ILE A 480 -13.36 -11.80 1.31
CA ILE A 480 -12.69 -13.07 1.01
C ILE A 480 -13.51 -14.24 1.52
N VAL A 481 -13.96 -14.20 2.78
CA VAL A 481 -14.78 -15.26 3.39
C VAL A 481 -16.07 -15.44 2.60
N PHE A 482 -16.77 -14.34 2.29
CA PHE A 482 -17.97 -14.38 1.45
C PHE A 482 -17.68 -15.01 0.08
N THR A 483 -16.56 -14.63 -0.56
CA THR A 483 -16.15 -15.15 -1.87
C THR A 483 -15.86 -16.64 -1.83
N VAL A 484 -15.11 -17.12 -0.83
CA VAL A 484 -14.75 -18.53 -0.69
C VAL A 484 -15.98 -19.38 -0.38
N VAL A 485 -16.80 -18.96 0.59
CA VAL A 485 -18.03 -19.68 0.97
C VAL A 485 -18.99 -19.79 -0.21
N THR A 486 -19.23 -18.68 -0.92
CA THR A 486 -20.13 -18.70 -2.07
C THR A 486 -19.57 -19.52 -3.23
N ALA A 487 -18.27 -19.42 -3.52
CA ALA A 487 -17.58 -20.22 -4.54
C ALA A 487 -17.70 -21.73 -4.28
N LEU A 488 -17.52 -22.16 -3.02
CA LEU A 488 -17.61 -23.55 -2.61
C LEU A 488 -19.05 -24.08 -2.62
N LEU A 489 -20.05 -23.26 -2.30
CA LEU A 489 -21.42 -23.75 -2.19
C LEU A 489 -22.21 -23.64 -3.49
N TRP A 490 -22.22 -22.47 -4.14
CA TRP A 490 -23.04 -22.19 -5.34
C TRP A 490 -22.22 -21.91 -6.61
N GLY A 491 -20.90 -21.74 -6.49
CA GLY A 491 -20.03 -21.30 -7.58
C GLY A 491 -19.75 -19.79 -7.52
N ARG A 492 -19.26 -19.22 -8.61
CA ARG A 492 -18.57 -17.91 -8.62
C ARG A 492 -19.47 -16.67 -8.54
N ILE A 493 -20.26 -16.53 -7.47
CA ILE A 493 -21.14 -15.38 -7.22
C ILE A 493 -20.33 -14.06 -7.16
N PHE A 494 -19.10 -14.11 -6.62
CA PHE A 494 -18.19 -12.96 -6.63
C PHE A 494 -18.04 -12.33 -8.02
N CYS A 495 -17.74 -13.17 -9.02
CA CYS A 495 -17.52 -12.71 -10.39
C CYS A 495 -18.77 -12.09 -11.01
N SER A 496 -19.99 -12.48 -10.62
CA SER A 496 -21.21 -11.93 -11.20
C SER A 496 -21.57 -10.58 -10.64
N SER A 497 -21.52 -10.41 -9.31
CA SER A 497 -22.19 -9.29 -8.64
C SER A 497 -21.33 -8.51 -7.65
N LEU A 498 -20.24 -9.09 -7.12
CA LEU A 498 -19.36 -8.42 -6.14
C LEU A 498 -18.13 -7.78 -6.78
N CYS A 499 -17.62 -8.37 -7.87
CA CYS A 499 -16.44 -7.87 -8.58
C CYS A 499 -16.74 -6.55 -9.32
N PRO A 500 -16.10 -5.42 -8.98
CA PRO A 500 -16.37 -4.12 -9.59
C PRO A 500 -16.02 -4.09 -11.08
N PHE A 501 -14.96 -4.80 -11.50
CA PHE A 501 -14.59 -4.89 -12.92
C PHE A 501 -15.52 -5.79 -13.73
N GLY A 502 -16.12 -6.79 -13.08
CA GLY A 502 -17.20 -7.58 -13.67
C GLY A 502 -18.44 -6.70 -13.90
N ALA A 503 -18.77 -5.86 -12.92
CA ALA A 503 -19.84 -4.87 -13.04
C ALA A 503 -19.57 -3.86 -14.15
N LEU A 504 -18.36 -3.30 -14.22
CA LEU A 504 -17.95 -2.38 -15.28
C LEU A 504 -18.18 -2.95 -16.68
N GLN A 505 -17.81 -4.22 -16.92
CA GLN A 505 -18.05 -4.88 -18.20
C GLN A 505 -19.55 -5.15 -18.47
N ASP A 506 -20.35 -5.43 -17.45
CA ASP A 506 -21.80 -5.56 -17.58
C ASP A 506 -22.46 -4.22 -17.94
N PHE A 507 -22.00 -3.11 -17.35
CA PHE A 507 -22.42 -1.75 -17.71
C PHE A 507 -22.06 -1.41 -19.15
N ILE A 508 -20.81 -1.67 -19.58
CA ILE A 508 -20.39 -1.49 -20.98
C ILE A 508 -21.31 -2.30 -21.91
N THR A 509 -21.55 -3.58 -21.60
CA THR A 509 -22.41 -4.45 -22.41
C THR A 509 -23.86 -3.95 -22.48
N ARG A 510 -24.34 -3.24 -21.45
CA ARG A 510 -25.69 -2.69 -21.36
C ARG A 510 -25.86 -1.39 -22.15
N ILE A 511 -24.81 -0.57 -22.20
CA ILE A 511 -24.77 0.72 -22.91
C ILE A 511 -24.50 0.49 -24.40
N VAL A 512 -23.62 -0.46 -24.74
CA VAL A 512 -23.21 -0.74 -26.12
C VAL A 512 -24.36 -1.35 -26.93
N PRO A 513 -24.70 -0.80 -28.11
CA PRO A 513 -25.70 -1.36 -29.01
C PRO A 513 -25.40 -2.81 -29.40
N LYS A 514 -26.44 -3.65 -29.45
CA LYS A 514 -26.31 -5.10 -29.76
C LYS A 514 -25.64 -5.40 -31.11
N GLN A 515 -25.68 -4.46 -32.06
CA GLN A 515 -25.07 -4.59 -33.39
C GLN A 515 -23.53 -4.68 -33.38
N PHE A 516 -22.87 -4.15 -32.35
CA PHE A 516 -21.41 -4.24 -32.21
C PHE A 516 -20.95 -5.58 -31.62
N ARG A 517 -21.89 -6.42 -31.18
CA ARG A 517 -21.54 -7.69 -30.53
C ARG A 517 -21.05 -8.70 -31.56
N TYR A 518 -19.91 -9.32 -31.26
CA TYR A 518 -19.32 -10.37 -32.07
C TYR A 518 -19.54 -11.73 -31.43
N HIS A 519 -20.12 -12.67 -32.18
CA HIS A 519 -20.27 -14.05 -31.75
C HIS A 519 -19.03 -14.85 -32.11
N VAL A 520 -18.27 -15.22 -31.08
CA VAL A 520 -17.05 -16.04 -31.19
C VAL A 520 -17.42 -17.48 -31.56
N SER A 521 -16.66 -18.10 -32.46
CA SER A 521 -16.89 -19.50 -32.86
C SER A 521 -16.61 -20.45 -31.69
N PRO A 522 -17.31 -21.59 -31.56
CA PRO A 522 -17.12 -22.51 -30.42
C PRO A 522 -15.67 -23.00 -30.28
N ALA A 523 -14.99 -23.31 -31.38
CA ALA A 523 -13.60 -23.78 -31.36
C ALA A 523 -12.62 -22.72 -30.83
N THR A 524 -12.77 -21.46 -31.27
CA THR A 524 -11.91 -20.36 -30.78
C THR A 524 -12.20 -20.04 -29.31
N HIS A 525 -13.46 -20.13 -28.90
CA HIS A 525 -13.84 -19.98 -27.51
C HIS A 525 -13.19 -21.04 -26.61
N ASP A 526 -13.25 -22.32 -27.00
CA ASP A 526 -12.71 -23.43 -26.21
C ASP A 526 -11.21 -23.32 -26.02
N LEU A 527 -10.47 -22.89 -27.05
CA LEU A 527 -9.03 -22.65 -26.93
C LEU A 527 -8.73 -21.41 -26.06
N ALA A 528 -9.42 -20.30 -26.31
CA ALA A 528 -9.13 -19.03 -25.65
C ALA A 528 -9.45 -19.04 -24.15
N ILE A 529 -10.36 -19.90 -23.68
CA ILE A 529 -10.63 -20.10 -22.24
C ILE A 529 -9.35 -20.51 -21.49
N TYR A 530 -8.44 -21.27 -22.11
CA TYR A 530 -7.23 -21.74 -21.44
C TYR A 530 -6.19 -20.64 -21.20
N ILE A 531 -6.31 -19.48 -21.86
CA ILE A 531 -5.38 -18.36 -21.70
C ILE A 531 -5.33 -17.87 -20.25
N LYS A 532 -6.48 -17.63 -19.61
CA LYS A 532 -6.51 -17.21 -18.18
C LYS A 532 -5.93 -18.26 -17.22
N TYR A 533 -6.02 -19.55 -17.57
CA TYR A 533 -5.43 -20.62 -16.77
C TYR A 533 -3.91 -20.66 -16.94
N ALA A 534 -3.42 -20.42 -18.15
CA ALA A 534 -2.00 -20.24 -18.41
C ALA A 534 -1.43 -19.00 -17.68
N ILE A 535 -2.15 -17.88 -17.70
CA ILE A 535 -1.78 -16.66 -16.94
C ILE A 535 -1.74 -16.96 -15.44
N LEU A 536 -2.74 -17.63 -14.89
CA LEU A 536 -2.75 -18.02 -13.46
C LEU A 536 -1.56 -18.91 -13.11
N ALA A 537 -1.28 -19.95 -13.91
CA ALA A 537 -0.16 -20.85 -13.70
C ALA A 537 1.17 -20.10 -13.75
N PHE A 538 1.34 -19.19 -14.71
CA PHE A 538 2.51 -18.33 -14.83
C PHE A 538 2.69 -17.43 -13.59
N LEU A 539 1.63 -16.78 -13.12
CA LEU A 539 1.70 -15.91 -11.94
C LEU A 539 2.04 -16.68 -10.66
N ILE A 540 1.46 -17.87 -10.46
CA ILE A 540 1.80 -18.73 -9.32
C ILE A 540 3.25 -19.18 -9.40
N MET A 541 3.70 -19.65 -10.58
CA MET A 541 5.08 -20.09 -10.78
C MET A 541 6.08 -18.95 -10.53
N MET A 542 5.83 -17.76 -11.06
CA MET A 542 6.69 -16.60 -10.81
C MET A 542 6.66 -16.17 -9.34
N ALA A 543 5.51 -16.22 -8.66
CA ALA A 543 5.42 -15.90 -7.25
C ALA A 543 6.18 -16.88 -6.35
N LEU A 544 6.34 -18.15 -6.78
CA LEU A 544 7.13 -19.17 -6.08
C LEU A 544 8.63 -19.08 -6.37
N ILE A 545 9.02 -18.70 -7.58
CA ILE A 545 10.44 -18.60 -7.99
C ILE A 545 11.05 -17.27 -7.57
N TYR A 546 10.30 -16.17 -7.70
CA TYR A 546 10.77 -14.81 -7.44
C TYR A 546 9.92 -14.13 -6.35
N SER A 547 10.53 -13.87 -5.20
CA SER A 547 9.91 -13.16 -4.06
C SER A 547 9.58 -11.70 -4.40
N ASP A 548 10.41 -11.04 -5.20
CA ASP A 548 10.41 -9.58 -5.31
C ASP A 548 9.74 -9.06 -6.60
N LEU A 549 9.36 -9.98 -7.51
CA LEU A 549 8.86 -9.62 -8.83
C LEU A 549 7.32 -9.60 -8.87
N SER A 550 6.74 -8.40 -8.86
CA SER A 550 5.28 -8.17 -8.86
C SER A 550 4.71 -8.00 -10.30
N LEU A 551 4.45 -9.12 -10.98
CA LEU A 551 3.90 -9.12 -12.35
C LEU A 551 2.38 -8.98 -12.45
N PHE A 552 1.64 -9.18 -11.35
CA PHE A 552 0.17 -9.25 -11.39
C PHE A 552 -0.48 -7.97 -11.95
N GLN A 553 0.14 -6.80 -11.74
CA GLN A 553 -0.34 -5.50 -12.22
C GLN A 553 -0.55 -5.43 -13.75
N TYR A 554 0.22 -6.21 -14.52
CA TYR A 554 0.10 -6.26 -15.99
C TYR A 554 -1.08 -7.13 -16.45
N PHE A 555 -1.48 -8.09 -15.63
CA PHE A 555 -2.57 -9.02 -15.95
C PHE A 555 -3.90 -8.61 -15.30
N GLU A 556 -3.87 -7.70 -14.32
CA GLU A 556 -5.02 -7.22 -13.59
C GLU A 556 -5.24 -5.71 -13.80
N PRO A 557 -6.12 -5.29 -14.73
CA PRO A 557 -6.37 -3.89 -15.03
C PRO A 557 -7.12 -3.15 -13.91
N PHE A 558 -7.46 -3.82 -12.81
CA PHE A 558 -8.24 -3.25 -11.71
C PHE A 558 -7.54 -2.03 -11.09
N GLY A 559 -6.26 -2.19 -10.75
CA GLY A 559 -5.42 -1.14 -10.17
C GLY A 559 -5.38 0.11 -11.05
N THR A 560 -5.33 -0.12 -12.36
CA THR A 560 -5.23 0.95 -13.36
C THR A 560 -6.52 1.76 -13.47
N VAL A 561 -7.66 1.07 -13.53
CA VAL A 561 -8.97 1.70 -13.75
C VAL A 561 -9.49 2.39 -12.50
N PHE A 562 -9.36 1.74 -11.34
CA PHE A 562 -9.99 2.21 -10.11
C PHE A 562 -9.11 3.17 -9.29
N TYR A 563 -7.77 3.00 -9.34
CA TYR A 563 -6.83 3.85 -8.60
C TYR A 563 -6.05 4.83 -9.49
N PHE A 564 -6.45 4.97 -10.76
CA PHE A 564 -5.82 5.87 -11.73
C PHE A 564 -4.29 5.77 -11.79
N SER A 565 -3.77 4.64 -12.28
CA SER A 565 -2.33 4.47 -12.46
C SER A 565 -1.73 5.56 -13.35
N ARG A 566 -0.49 6.01 -13.05
CA ARG A 566 0.24 6.97 -13.89
C ARG A 566 0.95 6.32 -15.08
N SER A 567 0.95 4.98 -15.16
CA SER A 567 1.61 4.23 -16.23
C SER A 567 0.75 4.17 -17.50
N ILE A 568 1.26 4.73 -18.59
CA ILE A 568 0.61 4.69 -19.91
C ILE A 568 0.47 3.24 -20.41
N VAL A 569 1.47 2.40 -20.15
CA VAL A 569 1.46 0.98 -20.56
C VAL A 569 0.27 0.25 -19.94
N LEU A 570 0.04 0.45 -18.65
CA LEU A 570 -1.07 -0.18 -17.95
C LEU A 570 -2.43 0.32 -18.47
N TRP A 571 -2.53 1.61 -18.81
CA TRP A 571 -3.72 2.17 -19.46
C TRP A 571 -3.99 1.58 -20.85
N ILE A 572 -2.94 1.32 -21.65
CA ILE A 572 -3.07 0.65 -22.95
C ILE A 572 -3.64 -0.76 -22.77
N ILE A 573 -3.11 -1.52 -21.80
CA ILE A 573 -3.58 -2.87 -21.48
C ILE A 573 -5.05 -2.85 -21.02
N ALA A 574 -5.37 -1.98 -20.06
CA ALA A 574 -6.72 -1.82 -19.53
C ALA A 574 -7.70 -1.41 -20.64
N ALA A 575 -7.33 -0.44 -21.49
CA ALA A 575 -8.12 -0.02 -22.64
C ALA A 575 -8.35 -1.18 -23.61
N GLY A 576 -7.34 -2.00 -23.89
CA GLY A 576 -7.47 -3.21 -24.71
C GLY A 576 -8.54 -4.17 -24.18
N PHE A 577 -8.55 -4.44 -22.88
CA PHE A 577 -9.57 -5.28 -22.25
C PHE A 577 -10.97 -4.67 -22.28
N LEU A 578 -11.10 -3.37 -22.02
CA LEU A 578 -12.38 -2.67 -22.02
C LEU A 578 -12.96 -2.55 -23.45
N VAL A 579 -12.11 -2.27 -24.44
CA VAL A 579 -12.50 -2.30 -25.87
C VAL A 579 -12.92 -3.71 -26.27
N GLY A 580 -12.21 -4.74 -25.82
CA GLY A 580 -12.64 -6.14 -26.00
C GLY A 580 -14.04 -6.39 -25.45
N ALA A 581 -14.38 -5.81 -24.29
CA ALA A 581 -15.70 -5.94 -23.66
C ALA A 581 -16.84 -5.28 -24.45
N VAL A 582 -16.54 -4.32 -25.35
CA VAL A 582 -17.53 -3.71 -26.27
C VAL A 582 -18.01 -4.75 -27.29
N PHE A 583 -17.10 -5.57 -27.83
CA PHE A 583 -17.41 -6.57 -28.86
C PHE A 583 -17.86 -7.90 -28.27
N ILE A 584 -17.21 -8.34 -27.20
CA ILE A 584 -17.44 -9.64 -26.56
C ILE A 584 -17.85 -9.40 -25.11
N PRO A 585 -19.09 -9.72 -24.70
CA PRO A 585 -19.53 -9.55 -23.31
C PRO A 585 -18.57 -10.23 -22.33
N ARG A 586 -18.17 -9.49 -21.28
CA ARG A 586 -17.25 -9.97 -20.24
C ARG A 586 -15.93 -10.54 -20.79
N PHE A 587 -15.38 -9.94 -21.86
CA PHE A 587 -14.16 -10.39 -22.54
C PHE A 587 -13.01 -10.75 -21.57
N TYR A 588 -12.69 -9.84 -20.64
CA TYR A 588 -11.60 -10.05 -19.68
C TYR A 588 -11.89 -11.22 -18.73
N CYS A 589 -13.10 -11.25 -18.14
CA CYS A 589 -13.49 -12.34 -17.24
C CYS A 589 -13.54 -13.71 -17.93
N ARG A 590 -13.79 -13.71 -19.24
CA ARG A 590 -13.89 -14.93 -20.06
C ARG A 590 -12.51 -15.50 -20.40
N TYR A 591 -11.56 -14.66 -20.80
CA TYR A 591 -10.30 -15.11 -21.43
C TYR A 591 -9.01 -14.74 -20.70
N ALA A 592 -8.99 -13.70 -19.87
CA ALA A 592 -7.75 -13.17 -19.32
C ALA A 592 -7.69 -13.15 -17.78
N CYS A 593 -8.83 -13.11 -17.08
CA CYS A 593 -8.88 -12.92 -15.63
C CYS A 593 -8.33 -14.12 -14.84
N PRO A 594 -7.15 -14.00 -14.19
CA PRO A 594 -6.54 -15.11 -13.47
C PRO A 594 -7.27 -15.43 -12.16
N LEU A 595 -7.85 -14.43 -11.48
CA LEU A 595 -8.74 -14.65 -10.33
C LEU A 595 -10.00 -15.42 -10.73
N GLY A 596 -10.57 -15.13 -11.91
CA GLY A 596 -11.72 -15.86 -12.44
C GLY A 596 -11.39 -17.32 -12.73
N ALA A 597 -10.16 -17.60 -13.16
CA ALA A 597 -9.65 -18.95 -13.37
C ALA A 597 -9.51 -19.71 -12.03
N SER A 598 -8.91 -19.10 -11.00
CA SER A 598 -8.74 -19.73 -9.69
C SER A 598 -10.07 -20.07 -9.03
N LEU A 599 -11.01 -19.10 -8.97
CA LEU A 599 -12.37 -19.34 -8.48
C LEU A 599 -13.14 -20.36 -9.34
N GLY A 600 -12.77 -20.52 -10.62
CA GLY A 600 -13.34 -21.52 -11.52
C GLY A 600 -12.96 -22.94 -11.10
N VAL A 601 -11.69 -23.14 -10.74
CA VAL A 601 -11.20 -24.40 -10.17
C VAL A 601 -11.90 -24.69 -8.84
N VAL A 602 -11.95 -23.71 -7.93
CA VAL A 602 -12.63 -23.86 -6.62
C VAL A 602 -14.10 -24.21 -6.79
N SER A 603 -14.79 -23.64 -7.77
CA SER A 603 -16.21 -23.91 -8.00
C SER A 603 -16.53 -25.34 -8.46
N LEU A 604 -15.53 -26.14 -8.89
CA LEU A 604 -15.77 -27.53 -9.31
C LEU A 604 -16.35 -28.40 -8.19
N VAL A 605 -16.02 -28.13 -6.93
CA VAL A 605 -16.53 -28.87 -5.78
C VAL A 605 -17.95 -28.45 -5.35
N SER A 606 -18.54 -27.45 -6.01
CA SER A 606 -19.84 -26.91 -5.63
C SER A 606 -21.00 -27.92 -5.78
N PRO A 607 -21.77 -28.17 -4.70
CA PRO A 607 -22.93 -29.06 -4.75
C PRO A 607 -24.16 -28.41 -5.40
N PHE A 608 -24.36 -27.09 -5.26
CA PHE A 608 -25.58 -26.40 -5.71
C PHE A 608 -25.48 -25.85 -7.14
N ARG A 609 -25.50 -26.77 -8.12
CA ARG A 609 -25.41 -26.46 -9.54
C ARG A 609 -26.77 -26.12 -10.17
N ILE A 610 -26.74 -25.37 -11.27
CA ILE A 610 -27.93 -25.04 -12.07
C ILE A 610 -28.46 -26.32 -12.73
N LYS A 611 -29.67 -26.74 -12.38
CA LYS A 611 -30.32 -27.92 -12.98
C LYS A 611 -30.91 -27.56 -14.34
N ARG A 612 -30.74 -28.44 -15.33
CA ARG A 612 -31.30 -28.30 -16.69
C ARG A 612 -32.39 -29.33 -16.92
N VAL A 613 -33.36 -28.97 -17.76
CA VAL A 613 -34.50 -29.82 -18.12
C VAL A 613 -34.32 -30.39 -19.53
N GLN A 614 -35.00 -31.48 -19.86
CA GLN A 614 -34.86 -32.18 -21.14
C GLN A 614 -35.16 -31.29 -22.37
N GLN A 615 -36.01 -30.28 -22.20
CA GLN A 615 -36.39 -29.32 -23.23
C GLN A 615 -35.23 -28.37 -23.63
N CYS A 616 -34.15 -28.33 -22.85
CA CYS A 616 -32.95 -27.54 -23.15
C CYS A 616 -32.21 -28.02 -24.41
N ASN A 617 -32.51 -29.21 -24.94
CA ASN A 617 -31.96 -29.70 -26.21
C ASN A 617 -32.45 -28.87 -27.41
N VAL A 618 -33.67 -28.33 -27.33
CA VAL A 618 -34.28 -27.53 -28.42
C VAL A 618 -34.23 -26.04 -28.10
N CYS A 619 -34.42 -25.67 -26.83
CA CYS A 619 -34.44 -24.27 -26.40
C CYS A 619 -33.03 -23.69 -26.20
N LYS A 620 -32.62 -22.78 -27.08
CA LYS A 620 -31.33 -22.06 -27.00
C LYS A 620 -31.37 -20.69 -26.30
N VAL A 621 -32.46 -20.36 -25.62
CA VAL A 621 -32.63 -19.03 -24.97
C VAL A 621 -31.54 -18.75 -23.93
N CYS A 622 -31.23 -19.73 -23.08
CA CYS A 622 -30.19 -19.59 -22.05
C CYS A 622 -28.78 -19.54 -22.64
N GLU A 623 -28.51 -20.33 -23.69
CA GLU A 623 -27.24 -20.35 -24.43
C GLU A 623 -26.97 -18.98 -25.06
N GLN A 624 -27.94 -18.41 -25.78
CA GLN A 624 -27.81 -17.08 -26.38
C GLN A 624 -27.75 -15.93 -25.35
N ALA A 625 -28.26 -16.14 -24.14
CA ALA A 625 -28.25 -15.16 -23.08
C ALA A 625 -26.97 -15.18 -22.23
N CYS A 626 -26.19 -16.26 -22.29
CA CYS A 626 -25.03 -16.47 -21.43
C CYS A 626 -23.90 -15.50 -21.80
N PRO A 627 -23.51 -14.57 -20.92
CA PRO A 627 -22.47 -13.59 -21.24
C PRO A 627 -21.09 -14.24 -21.40
N THR A 628 -20.81 -15.34 -20.69
CA THR A 628 -19.53 -16.04 -20.75
C THR A 628 -19.48 -17.19 -21.76
N GLY A 629 -20.61 -17.55 -22.38
CA GLY A 629 -20.68 -18.68 -23.31
C GLY A 629 -20.61 -20.07 -22.65
N ALA A 630 -20.82 -20.15 -21.33
CA ALA A 630 -20.69 -21.39 -20.56
C ALA A 630 -21.82 -22.42 -20.78
N ILE A 631 -22.87 -22.09 -21.52
CA ILE A 631 -24.04 -22.96 -21.71
C ILE A 631 -24.08 -23.44 -23.15
N ARG A 632 -24.20 -24.76 -23.36
CA ARG A 632 -24.37 -25.40 -24.68
C ARG A 632 -25.55 -26.36 -24.61
N GLY A 633 -26.73 -25.93 -25.09
CA GLY A 633 -27.96 -26.71 -24.98
C GLY A 633 -28.22 -27.21 -23.54
N PRO A 634 -28.16 -28.54 -23.27
CA PRO A 634 -28.36 -29.10 -21.93
C PRO A 634 -27.14 -29.00 -21.02
N THR A 635 -25.92 -28.82 -21.54
CA THR A 635 -24.69 -28.84 -20.74
C THR A 635 -24.28 -27.44 -20.31
N ILE A 636 -23.71 -27.35 -19.10
CA ILE A 636 -23.14 -26.12 -18.55
C ILE A 636 -21.70 -26.44 -18.17
N ASP A 637 -20.74 -25.72 -18.75
CA ASP A 637 -19.39 -25.71 -18.23
C ASP A 637 -19.35 -24.88 -16.94
N PHE A 638 -19.33 -25.56 -15.80
CA PHE A 638 -19.39 -24.90 -14.50
C PHE A 638 -18.12 -24.08 -14.22
N LYS A 639 -16.97 -24.47 -14.77
CA LYS A 639 -15.70 -23.73 -14.66
C LYS A 639 -15.76 -22.39 -15.37
N GLU A 640 -16.68 -22.21 -16.31
CA GLU A 640 -16.91 -21.00 -17.12
C GLU A 640 -18.20 -20.25 -16.75
N CYS A 641 -19.07 -20.89 -15.95
CA CYS A 641 -20.26 -20.25 -15.39
C CYS A 641 -19.89 -19.26 -14.28
N VAL A 642 -20.21 -17.97 -14.45
CA VAL A 642 -20.00 -16.93 -13.43
C VAL A 642 -21.18 -16.75 -12.47
N ARG A 643 -22.20 -17.64 -12.53
CA ARG A 643 -23.42 -17.54 -11.69
C ARG A 643 -24.03 -16.13 -11.68
N CYS A 644 -24.29 -15.60 -12.88
CA CYS A 644 -24.93 -14.29 -13.08
C CYS A 644 -26.47 -14.33 -13.12
N ASP A 645 -27.05 -15.53 -13.10
CA ASP A 645 -28.49 -15.83 -13.06
C ASP A 645 -29.36 -15.19 -14.15
N ILE A 646 -28.74 -14.63 -15.20
CA ILE A 646 -29.45 -14.14 -16.39
C ILE A 646 -30.31 -15.25 -17.03
N CYS A 647 -29.82 -16.49 -17.03
CA CYS A 647 -30.58 -17.64 -17.51
C CYS A 647 -31.82 -17.91 -16.65
N ASP A 648 -31.70 -17.80 -15.33
CA ASP A 648 -32.80 -18.02 -14.40
C ASP A 648 -33.83 -16.89 -14.48
N TYR A 649 -33.40 -15.62 -14.58
CA TYR A 649 -34.29 -14.47 -14.78
C TYR A 649 -35.15 -14.62 -16.03
N LYS A 650 -34.55 -15.04 -17.15
CA LYS A 650 -35.29 -15.23 -18.39
C LYS A 650 -36.31 -16.37 -18.31
N LEU A 651 -36.00 -17.41 -17.55
CA LEU A 651 -36.92 -18.52 -17.29
C LEU A 651 -38.10 -18.06 -16.41
N ILE A 652 -37.82 -17.37 -15.30
CA ILE A 652 -38.85 -16.86 -14.37
C ILE A 652 -39.75 -15.82 -15.06
N ALA A 653 -39.16 -14.91 -15.82
CA ALA A 653 -39.90 -13.88 -16.55
C ALA A 653 -40.58 -14.39 -17.85
N LYS A 654 -40.48 -15.68 -18.18
CA LYS A 654 -41.00 -16.29 -19.41
C LYS A 654 -40.61 -15.50 -20.68
N ALA A 655 -39.36 -15.03 -20.77
CA ALA A 655 -38.91 -14.16 -21.85
C ALA A 655 -38.44 -14.94 -23.11
N GLY A 656 -38.86 -14.51 -24.32
CA GLY A 656 -38.49 -15.13 -25.60
C GLY A 656 -39.43 -16.24 -26.07
N VAL A 657 -38.93 -17.29 -26.74
CA VAL A 657 -39.73 -18.48 -27.16
C VAL A 657 -40.32 -19.22 -25.93
N CYS A 658 -39.73 -18.99 -24.75
CA CYS A 658 -40.22 -19.42 -23.43
C CYS A 658 -41.45 -18.66 -22.91
N LYS A 659 -42.10 -17.79 -23.71
CA LYS A 659 -43.40 -17.18 -23.35
C LYS A 659 -44.52 -18.21 -23.18
N HIS A 660 -44.37 -19.37 -23.79
CA HIS A 660 -45.31 -20.48 -23.68
C HIS A 660 -45.04 -21.25 -22.38
N ASP A 661 -46.08 -21.75 -21.73
CA ASP A 661 -45.90 -22.65 -20.61
C ASP A 661 -45.14 -23.90 -21.08
N ILE A 662 -44.24 -24.43 -20.24
CA ILE A 662 -43.41 -25.60 -20.60
C ILE A 662 -44.32 -26.77 -20.99
N GLU A 663 -45.49 -26.89 -20.36
CA GLU A 663 -46.53 -27.86 -20.70
C GLU A 663 -47.08 -27.68 -22.13
N THR A 664 -47.34 -26.44 -22.55
CA THR A 664 -47.80 -26.13 -23.91
C THR A 664 -46.74 -26.36 -25.00
N VAL A 665 -45.45 -26.20 -24.67
CA VAL A 665 -44.35 -26.52 -25.59
C VAL A 665 -44.12 -28.03 -25.65
N LYS A 666 -44.33 -28.76 -24.54
CA LYS A 666 -44.11 -30.20 -24.43
C LYS A 666 -44.89 -31.00 -25.48
N VAL A 667 -46.12 -30.58 -25.79
CA VAL A 667 -46.97 -31.20 -26.83
C VAL A 667 -46.40 -31.02 -28.24
N ARG A 668 -45.60 -29.96 -28.47
CA ARG A 668 -44.99 -29.64 -29.78
C ARG A 668 -43.60 -30.25 -29.96
N VAL A 669 -42.99 -30.78 -28.90
CA VAL A 669 -41.71 -31.50 -28.99
C VAL A 669 -42.00 -32.88 -29.59
N LYS A 670 -41.91 -32.98 -30.92
CA LYS A 670 -41.85 -34.28 -31.59
C LYS A 670 -40.51 -34.93 -31.23
N ARG A 671 -40.56 -36.06 -30.51
CA ARG A 671 -39.41 -36.95 -30.34
C ARG A 671 -39.20 -37.69 -31.65
N TRP A 672 -38.33 -37.15 -32.51
CA TRP A 672 -37.99 -37.79 -33.78
C TRP A 672 -37.21 -39.10 -33.57
N ASP A 673 -36.65 -39.30 -32.38
CA ASP A 673 -35.88 -40.50 -32.01
C ASP A 673 -36.75 -41.73 -31.70
N GLU A 674 -38.05 -41.54 -31.41
CA GLU A 674 -39.00 -42.65 -31.13
C GLU A 674 -39.67 -43.18 -32.41
N ALA A 675 -39.47 -42.54 -33.56
CA ALA A 675 -40.08 -42.94 -34.85
C ALA A 675 -39.16 -43.81 -35.72
N ILE A 676 -37.99 -44.21 -35.22
CA ILE A 676 -37.00 -45.07 -35.92
C ILE A 676 -36.81 -46.42 -35.19
N ALA A 677 -37.58 -46.70 -34.13
CA ALA A 677 -37.56 -48.00 -33.45
C ALA A 677 -38.53 -48.99 -34.09
#